data_AF-A0A5C5FKF6-F1
#
_entry.id   AF-A0A5C5FKF6-F1
#
_cell.length_a   1.000
_cell.length_b   1.000
_cell.length_c   1.000
_cell.angle_alpha   90.00
_cell.angle_beta   90.00
_cell.angle_gamma   90.00
#
_symmetry.space_group_name_H-M   'P 1'
#
loop_
_entity.id
_entity.type
_entity.pdbx_description
1 polymer ?
#
loop_
_entity_poly.entity_id
_entity_poly.type
_entity_poly.pdbx_seq_one_letter_code
_entity_poly.pdbx_strand_id
1 'polypeptide(L)'
;MSDPTLADAAPVQAQLEALRAEHTRAQLEADQSLHDLASRLSATEADLASAREAAQNAERAAQEQRARADEAERRVSEVGEQRKGDDQGREEAARRIEEVEREKRDLLAVIDREQADKRSLEESLNSLRASYSSLQTAHSELEGKLAETASTSRTSLLRIQTLQSTVDSLEADKTFLTDGLERSRQESSAYRREKHAELVALRSQLDTVSIDARSAQSSLEQLRAAHEQLKARHAVTLAELASAREEHGASQAAFSAEMSSMQRLVDLMEKREEERKKRVDDVERALEEERAALQEREAELQDQLLQERERADALEERVQDLREAIEHDNRHNANGGFAHDGSPSARSAASGSPAFALDPSAQRAARGQKGGKSLAQFQTEYIRMEEELAAERKQNVRLSESLEEVLRDIEERAPILQEQRVEYERLTVEATELASQLAQALTDRDGTERRAESFRLDAERLTRENTILSQQLSDLGRQVRTLARVLAAHENPSLQAGDAADFDEDEAVLRRRADELGDTDSVVSAYLVTFATVNELQVQNQKLLRITREMGAKLEQGEEDARARREGEENAAIVEAHEVILGLKDKVEAQQARVEAYAKERDMLRRMLSQRGSGGAAAAAADAGALVATGAAAGDTDAARLLADVQANFDAYRAEMAVDTQRLRDDLARAQQRAAQAHTDLAKSKAQSEFLAERFRLLNESFELQKGEMSQMSKRALELQQNMAKQEMASHKTTEDLLDLRSTADQLRHENANLKSEREVLKGVEKRLGEENAALSKERAHLSDLMRNLQTLQNELERNSNDARRRLEEQNTRLEAQAAELKDKLNQESDSNRQLALRKEIESKTFQERIDKLVRLSARF
;
A
#
# COMPACT_ATOMS: atom_id res chain seq x y z
N MET A 1 181.07 -12.38 -202.77
CA MET A 1 182.43 -12.34 -203.35
C MET A 1 183.29 -13.32 -202.57
N SER A 2 184.18 -14.13 -203.14
CA SER A 2 184.38 -14.58 -204.54
C SER A 2 185.34 -15.80 -204.49
N ASP A 3 185.41 -16.58 -205.58
CA ASP A 3 186.38 -17.67 -205.83
C ASP A 3 187.88 -17.22 -205.74
N PRO A 4 188.92 -18.11 -205.78
CA PRO A 4 188.92 -19.52 -206.25
C PRO A 4 189.85 -20.58 -205.57
N THR A 5 189.56 -21.89 -205.78
CA THR A 5 190.51 -23.07 -205.86
C THR A 5 191.38 -23.46 -204.63
N LEU A 6 191.91 -24.69 -204.41
CA LEU A 6 191.86 -26.04 -205.06
C LEU A 6 192.32 -27.17 -204.06
N ALA A 7 191.80 -28.41 -204.25
CA ALA A 7 192.33 -29.74 -203.80
C ALA A 7 192.27 -30.21 -202.31
N ASP A 8 192.10 -31.54 -202.16
CA ASP A 8 192.16 -32.46 -200.98
C ASP A 8 191.49 -32.09 -199.64
N ALA A 9 190.40 -32.80 -199.27
CA ALA A 9 189.51 -32.39 -198.17
C ALA A 9 188.78 -33.50 -197.35
N ALA A 10 189.09 -34.80 -197.48
CA ALA A 10 188.14 -35.85 -197.09
C ALA A 10 187.87 -36.13 -195.57
N PRO A 11 188.85 -36.30 -194.65
CA PRO A 11 188.57 -36.97 -193.37
C PRO A 11 188.30 -36.06 -192.15
N VAL A 12 188.68 -34.77 -192.17
CA VAL A 12 188.80 -33.96 -190.94
C VAL A 12 187.49 -33.31 -190.49
N GLN A 13 186.62 -32.88 -191.42
CA GLN A 13 185.42 -32.11 -191.07
C GLN A 13 184.37 -32.95 -190.32
N ALA A 14 184.23 -34.25 -190.66
CA ALA A 14 183.24 -35.14 -190.04
C ALA A 14 183.40 -35.30 -188.51
N GLN A 15 184.63 -35.22 -187.99
CA GLN A 15 184.89 -35.35 -186.55
C GLN A 15 184.51 -34.08 -185.76
N LEU A 16 184.57 -32.91 -186.39
CA LEU A 16 184.29 -31.62 -185.74
C LEU A 16 182.78 -31.34 -185.61
N GLU A 17 181.97 -31.91 -186.50
CA GLU A 17 180.50 -31.82 -186.41
C GLU A 17 179.94 -32.81 -185.38
N ALA A 18 180.51 -34.02 -185.27
CA ALA A 18 180.13 -35.01 -184.27
C ALA A 18 180.29 -34.50 -182.83
N LEU A 19 181.46 -33.92 -182.50
CA LEU A 19 181.75 -33.38 -181.16
C LEU A 19 180.82 -32.22 -180.74
N ARG A 20 180.29 -31.46 -181.71
CA ARG A 20 179.31 -30.39 -181.43
C ARG A 20 177.92 -30.96 -181.09
N ALA A 21 177.51 -32.03 -181.77
CA ALA A 21 176.24 -32.70 -181.48
C ALA A 21 176.19 -33.27 -180.05
N GLU A 22 177.27 -33.94 -179.60
CA GLU A 22 177.34 -34.51 -178.24
C GLU A 22 177.23 -33.45 -177.15
N HIS A 23 177.94 -32.32 -177.27
CA HIS A 23 177.88 -31.26 -176.27
C HIS A 23 176.46 -30.66 -176.14
N THR A 24 175.72 -30.50 -177.25
CA THR A 24 174.34 -29.98 -177.19
C THR A 24 173.35 -30.95 -176.53
N ARG A 25 173.60 -32.27 -176.61
CA ARG A 25 172.81 -33.28 -175.90
C ARG A 25 173.02 -33.21 -174.38
N ALA A 26 174.27 -33.18 -173.95
CA ALA A 26 174.63 -33.18 -172.53
C ALA A 26 174.06 -31.96 -171.77
N GLN A 27 173.93 -30.81 -172.42
CA GLN A 27 173.29 -29.63 -171.81
C GLN A 27 171.77 -29.80 -171.64
N LEU A 28 171.07 -30.31 -172.65
CA LEU A 28 169.62 -30.56 -172.57
C LEU A 28 169.25 -31.59 -171.49
N GLU A 29 170.06 -32.63 -171.32
CA GLU A 29 169.86 -33.65 -170.27
C GLU A 29 170.10 -33.06 -168.86
N ALA A 30 171.09 -32.16 -168.71
CA ALA A 30 171.33 -31.47 -167.45
C ALA A 30 170.16 -30.52 -167.06
N ASP A 31 169.69 -29.69 -168.00
CA ASP A 31 168.61 -28.73 -167.75
C ASP A 31 167.27 -29.44 -167.40
N GLN A 32 166.97 -30.57 -168.04
CA GLN A 32 165.82 -31.40 -167.68
C GLN A 32 165.91 -31.93 -166.24
N SER A 33 167.08 -32.42 -165.82
CA SER A 33 167.28 -32.96 -164.47
C SER A 33 167.07 -31.92 -163.36
N LEU A 34 167.45 -30.66 -163.61
CA LEU A 34 167.25 -29.55 -162.67
C LEU A 34 165.77 -29.16 -162.55
N HIS A 35 165.00 -29.18 -163.64
CA HIS A 35 163.58 -28.88 -163.61
C HIS A 35 162.78 -29.95 -162.82
N ASP A 36 163.12 -31.22 -163.03
CA ASP A 36 162.52 -32.36 -162.31
C ASP A 36 162.79 -32.31 -160.79
N LEU A 37 163.98 -31.88 -160.37
CA LEU A 37 164.32 -31.70 -158.95
C LEU A 37 163.61 -30.48 -158.34
N ALA A 38 163.55 -29.36 -159.06
CA ALA A 38 162.88 -28.15 -158.58
C ALA A 38 161.37 -28.35 -158.35
N SER A 39 160.69 -29.05 -159.27
CA SER A 39 159.25 -29.34 -159.14
C SER A 39 158.95 -30.18 -157.89
N ARG A 40 159.70 -31.26 -157.65
CA ARG A 40 159.55 -32.15 -156.49
C ARG A 40 159.76 -31.42 -155.15
N LEU A 41 160.72 -30.51 -155.08
CA LEU A 41 161.01 -29.75 -153.86
C LEU A 41 159.80 -28.89 -153.45
N SER A 42 159.23 -28.15 -154.42
CA SER A 42 158.04 -27.31 -154.19
C SER A 42 156.80 -28.09 -153.71
N ALA A 43 156.61 -29.32 -154.21
CA ALA A 43 155.55 -30.21 -153.72
C ALA A 43 155.76 -30.61 -152.24
N THR A 44 156.98 -31.00 -151.86
CA THR A 44 157.28 -31.38 -150.47
C THR A 44 157.16 -30.23 -149.46
N GLU A 45 157.38 -28.98 -149.89
CA GLU A 45 157.16 -27.80 -149.06
C GLU A 45 155.67 -27.51 -148.82
N ALA A 46 154.83 -27.71 -149.85
CA ALA A 46 153.38 -27.56 -149.74
C ALA A 46 152.74 -28.62 -148.81
N ASP A 47 153.13 -29.88 -148.95
CA ASP A 47 152.65 -30.97 -148.08
C ASP A 47 152.99 -30.69 -146.60
N LEU A 48 154.24 -30.27 -146.32
CA LEU A 48 154.73 -30.02 -144.97
C LEU A 48 154.08 -28.78 -144.31
N ALA A 49 153.66 -27.79 -145.11
CA ALA A 49 152.84 -26.69 -144.63
C ALA A 49 151.45 -27.18 -144.15
N SER A 50 150.76 -27.99 -144.97
CA SER A 50 149.41 -28.48 -144.64
C SER A 50 149.38 -29.33 -143.35
N ALA A 51 150.40 -30.17 -143.13
CA ALA A 51 150.51 -31.01 -141.95
C ALA A 51 150.65 -30.22 -140.64
N ARG A 52 151.28 -29.03 -140.67
CA ARG A 52 151.45 -28.16 -139.50
C ARG A 52 150.14 -27.48 -139.10
N GLU A 53 149.33 -27.04 -140.07
CA GLU A 53 148.05 -26.39 -139.81
C GLU A 53 147.01 -27.37 -139.25
N ALA A 54 147.01 -28.62 -139.73
CA ALA A 54 146.19 -29.69 -139.17
C ALA A 54 146.51 -29.97 -137.67
N ALA A 55 147.80 -29.98 -137.30
CA ALA A 55 148.23 -30.25 -135.93
C ALA A 55 147.76 -29.18 -134.92
N GLN A 56 147.88 -27.89 -135.26
CA GLN A 56 147.48 -26.80 -134.36
C GLN A 56 145.96 -26.77 -134.10
N ASN A 57 145.15 -27.16 -135.07
CA ASN A 57 143.70 -27.23 -134.91
C ASN A 57 143.28 -28.37 -133.96
N ALA A 58 144.01 -29.49 -133.95
CA ALA A 58 143.75 -30.61 -133.04
C ALA A 58 144.03 -30.26 -131.56
N GLU A 59 145.11 -29.53 -131.27
CA GLU A 59 145.44 -29.13 -129.89
C GLU A 59 144.39 -28.20 -129.27
N ARG A 60 143.86 -27.24 -130.05
CA ARG A 60 142.81 -26.32 -129.57
C ARG A 60 141.53 -27.05 -129.18
N ALA A 61 141.06 -27.98 -130.02
CA ALA A 61 139.87 -28.77 -129.74
C ALA A 61 140.01 -29.65 -128.48
N ALA A 62 141.21 -30.13 -128.17
CA ALA A 62 141.48 -30.92 -126.97
C ALA A 62 141.43 -30.10 -125.66
N GLN A 63 141.73 -28.79 -125.72
CA GLN A 63 141.67 -27.91 -124.55
C GLN A 63 140.23 -27.53 -124.19
N GLU A 64 139.39 -27.19 -125.18
CA GLU A 64 137.99 -26.81 -124.93
C GLU A 64 137.17 -27.92 -124.25
N GLN A 65 137.41 -29.19 -124.63
CA GLN A 65 136.67 -30.32 -124.06
C GLN A 65 137.02 -30.58 -122.58
N ARG A 66 138.25 -30.28 -122.14
CA ARG A 66 138.64 -30.42 -120.73
C ARG A 66 137.92 -29.39 -119.85
N ALA A 67 137.88 -28.12 -120.27
CA ALA A 67 137.18 -27.07 -119.53
C ALA A 67 135.68 -27.37 -119.31
N ARG A 68 135.03 -28.03 -120.27
CA ARG A 68 133.61 -28.46 -120.15
C ARG A 68 133.39 -29.59 -119.15
N ALA A 69 134.39 -30.45 -118.90
CA ALA A 69 134.28 -31.51 -117.90
C ALA A 69 134.32 -30.93 -116.48
N ASP A 70 135.28 -30.04 -116.22
CA ASP A 70 135.48 -29.40 -114.90
C ASP A 70 134.26 -28.56 -114.46
N GLU A 71 133.56 -27.91 -115.39
CA GLU A 71 132.29 -27.21 -115.10
C GLU A 71 131.15 -28.17 -114.75
N ALA A 72 131.09 -29.33 -115.41
CA ALA A 72 130.01 -30.29 -115.21
C ALA A 72 130.08 -30.96 -113.82
N GLU A 73 131.28 -31.32 -113.37
CA GLU A 73 131.48 -31.97 -112.07
C GLU A 73 131.08 -31.06 -110.90
N ARG A 74 131.41 -29.76 -110.96
CA ARG A 74 131.02 -28.77 -109.94
C ARG A 74 129.50 -28.61 -109.78
N ARG A 75 128.75 -28.61 -110.89
CA ARG A 75 127.29 -28.52 -110.84
C ARG A 75 126.65 -29.76 -110.21
N VAL A 76 127.30 -30.93 -110.30
CA VAL A 76 126.82 -32.17 -109.67
C VAL A 76 126.99 -32.13 -108.15
N SER A 77 128.10 -31.58 -107.62
CA SER A 77 128.28 -31.44 -106.18
C SER A 77 127.30 -30.44 -105.56
N GLU A 78 127.10 -29.26 -106.17
CA GLU A 78 126.18 -28.22 -105.68
C GLU A 78 124.73 -28.75 -105.53
N VAL A 79 124.22 -29.46 -106.54
CA VAL A 79 122.87 -30.07 -106.50
C VAL A 79 122.79 -31.21 -105.48
N GLY A 80 123.91 -31.90 -105.21
CA GLY A 80 124.00 -32.97 -104.22
C GLY A 80 123.91 -32.49 -102.77
N GLU A 81 124.31 -31.25 -102.48
CA GLU A 81 124.18 -30.64 -101.15
C GLU A 81 122.79 -30.03 -100.93
N GLN A 82 122.23 -29.33 -101.92
CA GLN A 82 120.89 -28.74 -101.85
C GLN A 82 119.81 -29.76 -101.47
N ARG A 83 119.81 -30.94 -102.12
CA ARG A 83 118.84 -32.01 -101.84
C ARG A 83 118.87 -32.51 -100.39
N LYS A 84 120.04 -32.52 -99.74
CA LYS A 84 120.17 -32.95 -98.34
C LYS A 84 119.54 -31.93 -97.38
N GLY A 85 119.61 -30.64 -97.70
CA GLY A 85 118.91 -29.59 -96.97
C GLY A 85 117.39 -29.69 -97.11
N ASP A 86 116.90 -29.88 -98.34
CA ASP A 86 115.46 -30.01 -98.64
C ASP A 86 114.79 -31.16 -97.87
N ASP A 87 115.42 -32.34 -97.83
CA ASP A 87 114.85 -33.51 -97.15
C ASP A 87 114.90 -33.38 -95.62
N GLN A 88 115.94 -32.74 -95.05
CA GLN A 88 115.97 -32.41 -93.62
C GLN A 88 114.84 -31.43 -93.23
N GLY A 89 114.61 -30.38 -94.03
CA GLY A 89 113.52 -29.43 -93.81
C GLY A 89 112.12 -30.06 -93.85
N ARG A 90 111.93 -31.10 -94.67
CA ARG A 90 110.68 -31.88 -94.74
C ARG A 90 110.42 -32.70 -93.48
N GLU A 91 111.44 -33.36 -92.93
CA GLU A 91 111.30 -34.12 -91.68
C GLU A 91 110.95 -33.21 -90.49
N GLU A 92 111.58 -32.04 -90.36
CA GLU A 92 111.23 -31.09 -89.31
C GLU A 92 109.79 -30.58 -89.43
N ALA A 93 109.34 -30.27 -90.64
CA ALA A 93 107.97 -29.83 -90.90
C ALA A 93 106.95 -30.92 -90.53
N ALA A 94 107.21 -32.18 -90.88
CA ALA A 94 106.33 -33.31 -90.56
C ALA A 94 106.18 -33.52 -89.03
N ARG A 95 107.28 -33.42 -88.27
CA ARG A 95 107.25 -33.56 -86.81
C ARG A 95 106.43 -32.45 -86.13
N ARG A 96 106.62 -31.20 -86.55
CA ARG A 96 105.83 -30.04 -86.05
C ARG A 96 104.34 -30.18 -86.35
N ILE A 97 103.97 -30.74 -87.52
CA ILE A 97 102.56 -31.02 -87.85
C ILE A 97 101.98 -32.08 -86.90
N GLU A 98 102.71 -33.16 -86.61
CA GLU A 98 102.23 -34.19 -85.69
C GLU A 98 102.11 -33.69 -84.24
N GLU A 99 103.02 -32.82 -83.80
CA GLU A 99 102.96 -32.15 -82.50
C GLU A 99 101.72 -31.24 -82.39
N VAL A 100 101.50 -30.36 -83.36
CA VAL A 100 100.31 -29.48 -83.42
C VAL A 100 99.01 -30.29 -83.54
N GLU A 101 99.02 -31.42 -84.24
CA GLU A 101 97.86 -32.31 -84.27
C GLU A 101 97.56 -32.97 -82.92
N ARG A 102 98.58 -33.36 -82.14
CA ARG A 102 98.39 -33.89 -80.78
C ARG A 102 97.84 -32.81 -79.86
N GLU A 103 98.46 -31.63 -79.82
CA GLU A 103 97.98 -30.48 -79.05
C GLU A 103 96.52 -30.12 -79.39
N LYS A 104 96.15 -30.12 -80.67
CA LYS A 104 94.79 -29.87 -81.12
C LYS A 104 93.79 -30.93 -80.62
N ARG A 105 94.17 -32.21 -80.58
CA ARG A 105 93.32 -33.30 -80.04
C ARG A 105 93.13 -33.15 -78.53
N ASP A 106 94.20 -32.83 -77.80
CA ASP A 106 94.15 -32.64 -76.35
C ASP A 106 93.34 -31.40 -75.96
N LEU A 107 93.49 -30.28 -76.69
CA LEU A 107 92.68 -29.08 -76.50
C LEU A 107 91.19 -29.33 -76.79
N LEU A 108 90.85 -30.11 -77.83
CA LEU A 108 89.47 -30.53 -78.08
C LEU A 108 88.93 -31.39 -76.93
N ALA A 109 89.71 -32.34 -76.42
CA ALA A 109 89.31 -33.17 -75.28
C ALA A 109 89.13 -32.36 -73.98
N VAL A 110 89.86 -31.25 -73.79
CA VAL A 110 89.62 -30.29 -72.70
C VAL A 110 88.34 -29.48 -72.93
N ILE A 111 88.11 -28.99 -74.15
CA ILE A 111 86.88 -28.26 -74.52
C ILE A 111 85.63 -29.12 -74.35
N ASP A 112 85.67 -30.39 -74.73
CA ASP A 112 84.54 -31.32 -74.58
C ASP A 112 84.24 -31.62 -73.10
N ARG A 113 85.28 -31.72 -72.24
CA ARG A 113 85.12 -31.83 -70.78
C ARG A 113 84.50 -30.56 -70.20
N GLU A 114 85.05 -29.39 -70.52
CA GLU A 114 84.47 -28.11 -70.08
C GLU A 114 83.01 -27.94 -70.54
N GLN A 115 82.65 -28.41 -71.73
CA GLN A 115 81.26 -28.38 -72.20
C GLN A 115 80.36 -29.36 -71.43
N ALA A 116 80.84 -30.55 -71.07
CA ALA A 116 80.10 -31.48 -70.23
C ALA A 116 79.91 -30.90 -68.81
N ASP A 117 80.96 -30.34 -68.22
CA ASP A 117 80.91 -29.70 -66.90
C ASP A 117 79.94 -28.51 -66.91
N LYS A 118 80.01 -27.64 -67.92
CA LYS A 118 79.07 -26.50 -68.12
C LYS A 118 77.62 -26.97 -68.24
N ARG A 119 77.33 -28.01 -69.01
CA ARG A 119 75.97 -28.59 -69.11
C ARG A 119 75.49 -29.14 -67.76
N SER A 120 76.33 -29.87 -67.02
CA SER A 120 75.98 -30.36 -65.68
C SER A 120 75.73 -29.23 -64.68
N LEU A 121 76.48 -28.12 -64.79
CA LEU A 121 76.30 -26.93 -63.98
C LEU A 121 74.98 -26.23 -64.34
N GLU A 122 74.66 -26.08 -65.63
CA GLU A 122 73.38 -25.55 -66.10
C GLU A 122 72.19 -26.40 -65.66
N GLU A 123 72.29 -27.74 -65.70
CA GLU A 123 71.29 -28.67 -65.17
C GLU A 123 71.12 -28.53 -63.65
N SER A 124 72.21 -28.39 -62.90
CA SER A 124 72.15 -28.15 -61.44
C SER A 124 71.55 -26.78 -61.09
N LEU A 125 71.86 -25.73 -61.86
CA LEU A 125 71.30 -24.39 -61.69
C LEU A 125 69.81 -24.34 -62.09
N ASN A 126 69.40 -25.07 -63.13
CA ASN A 126 68.01 -25.12 -63.56
C ASN A 126 67.14 -25.96 -62.62
N SER A 127 67.66 -27.06 -62.07
CA SER A 127 66.98 -27.82 -61.01
C SER A 127 66.91 -27.05 -59.69
N LEU A 128 67.95 -26.30 -59.32
CA LEU A 128 67.93 -25.39 -58.15
C LEU A 128 66.97 -24.20 -58.35
N ARG A 129 66.87 -23.64 -59.55
CA ARG A 129 65.85 -22.62 -59.89
C ARG A 129 64.44 -23.20 -59.83
N ALA A 130 64.24 -24.41 -60.33
CA ALA A 130 62.96 -25.10 -60.25
C ALA A 130 62.54 -25.34 -58.80
N SER A 131 63.43 -25.85 -57.95
CA SER A 131 63.14 -26.07 -56.53
C SER A 131 62.97 -24.76 -55.74
N TYR A 132 63.71 -23.70 -56.07
CA TYR A 132 63.47 -22.37 -55.50
C TYR A 132 62.09 -21.83 -55.90
N SER A 133 61.71 -21.98 -57.17
CA SER A 133 60.40 -21.52 -57.65
C SER A 133 59.23 -22.29 -57.02
N SER A 134 59.36 -23.62 -56.84
CA SER A 134 58.32 -24.42 -56.18
C SER A 134 58.25 -24.18 -54.66
N LEU A 135 59.38 -23.88 -54.02
CA LEU A 135 59.41 -23.41 -52.65
C LEU A 135 58.76 -22.03 -52.49
N GLN A 136 58.98 -21.12 -53.46
CA GLN A 136 58.37 -19.80 -53.47
C GLN A 136 56.85 -19.86 -53.72
N THR A 137 56.36 -20.72 -54.62
CA THR A 137 54.91 -20.94 -54.78
C THR A 137 54.32 -21.56 -53.52
N ALA A 138 54.94 -22.61 -52.97
CA ALA A 138 54.49 -23.23 -51.72
C ALA A 138 54.48 -22.26 -50.52
N HIS A 139 55.45 -21.35 -50.44
CA HIS A 139 55.48 -20.28 -49.44
C HIS A 139 54.30 -19.32 -49.62
N SER A 140 54.04 -18.84 -50.84
CA SER A 140 52.90 -17.94 -51.13
C SER A 140 51.55 -18.61 -50.90
N GLU A 141 51.43 -19.92 -51.16
CA GLU A 141 50.24 -20.70 -50.80
C GLU A 141 50.04 -20.82 -49.29
N LEU A 142 51.12 -21.00 -48.52
CA LEU A 142 51.07 -21.07 -47.06
C LEU A 142 50.74 -19.71 -46.44
N GLU A 143 51.26 -18.60 -47.01
CA GLU A 143 50.88 -17.24 -46.62
C GLU A 143 49.42 -16.94 -46.95
N GLY A 144 48.93 -17.38 -48.11
CA GLY A 144 47.50 -17.31 -48.47
C GLY A 144 46.62 -18.06 -47.48
N LYS A 145 46.95 -19.33 -47.18
CA LYS A 145 46.24 -20.15 -46.18
C LYS A 145 46.32 -19.55 -44.77
N LEU A 146 47.42 -18.89 -44.41
CA LEU A 146 47.57 -18.16 -43.14
C LEU A 146 46.65 -16.92 -43.10
N ALA A 147 46.56 -16.15 -44.20
CA ALA A 147 45.68 -14.99 -44.30
C ALA A 147 44.20 -15.39 -44.28
N GLU A 148 43.82 -16.47 -44.96
CA GLU A 148 42.47 -17.04 -44.95
C GLU A 148 42.07 -17.54 -43.56
N THR A 149 42.95 -18.29 -42.88
CA THR A 149 42.69 -18.77 -41.51
C THR A 149 42.67 -17.64 -40.48
N ALA A 150 43.52 -16.61 -40.61
CA ALA A 150 43.45 -15.42 -39.77
C ALA A 150 42.15 -14.60 -40.02
N SER A 151 41.71 -14.47 -41.28
CA SER A 151 40.49 -13.77 -41.66
C SER A 151 39.23 -14.49 -41.16
N THR A 152 39.13 -15.80 -41.36
CA THR A 152 38.02 -16.63 -40.87
C THR A 152 38.00 -16.72 -39.35
N SER A 153 39.17 -16.79 -38.69
CA SER A 153 39.29 -16.69 -37.23
C SER A 153 38.78 -15.34 -36.71
N ARG A 154 39.19 -14.22 -37.31
CA ARG A 154 38.71 -12.87 -36.95
C ARG A 154 37.21 -12.72 -37.18
N THR A 155 36.68 -13.26 -38.27
CA THR A 155 35.23 -13.25 -38.57
C THR A 155 34.46 -14.09 -37.54
N SER A 156 35.00 -15.24 -37.13
CA SER A 156 34.42 -16.09 -36.09
C SER A 156 34.46 -15.43 -34.71
N LEU A 157 35.55 -14.73 -34.37
CA LEU A 157 35.67 -13.99 -33.12
C LEU A 157 34.69 -12.81 -33.06
N LEU A 158 34.55 -12.05 -34.15
CA LEU A 158 33.52 -11.01 -34.25
C LEU A 158 32.12 -11.61 -34.15
N ARG A 159 31.86 -12.77 -34.76
CA ARG A 159 30.57 -13.46 -34.64
C ARG A 159 30.29 -13.90 -33.21
N ILE A 160 31.26 -14.47 -32.52
CA ILE A 160 31.17 -14.83 -31.10
C ILE A 160 30.87 -13.59 -30.26
N GLN A 161 31.59 -12.48 -30.47
CA GLN A 161 31.36 -11.23 -29.75
C GLN A 161 29.95 -10.65 -29.99
N THR A 162 29.43 -10.71 -31.22
CA THR A 162 28.03 -10.30 -31.49
C THR A 162 27.02 -11.24 -30.82
N LEU A 163 27.29 -12.54 -30.77
CA LEU A 163 26.40 -13.51 -30.12
C LEU A 163 26.41 -13.34 -28.60
N GLN A 164 27.56 -13.11 -27.98
CA GLN A 164 27.69 -12.75 -26.57
C GLN A 164 26.88 -11.50 -26.25
N SER A 165 27.08 -10.40 -26.99
CA SER A 165 26.31 -9.17 -26.80
C SER A 165 24.79 -9.36 -26.96
N THR A 166 24.33 -10.28 -27.83
CA THR A 166 22.89 -10.62 -27.88
C THR A 166 22.43 -11.51 -26.73
N VAL A 167 23.28 -12.38 -26.18
CA VAL A 167 22.96 -13.15 -24.96
C VAL A 167 22.89 -12.23 -23.75
N ASP A 168 23.87 -11.35 -23.57
CA ASP A 168 23.92 -10.37 -22.48
C ASP A 168 22.66 -9.47 -22.50
N SER A 169 22.24 -9.02 -23.69
CA SER A 169 20.99 -8.27 -23.88
C SER A 169 19.74 -9.10 -23.55
N LEU A 170 19.67 -10.37 -23.98
CA LEU A 170 18.54 -11.24 -23.69
C LEU A 170 18.46 -11.64 -22.20
N GLU A 171 19.58 -11.69 -21.49
CA GLU A 171 19.61 -11.88 -20.04
C GLU A 171 19.19 -10.61 -19.29
N ALA A 172 19.55 -9.42 -19.79
CA ALA A 172 19.02 -8.14 -19.29
C ALA A 172 17.50 -8.02 -19.53
N ASP A 173 17.00 -8.34 -20.74
CA ASP A 173 15.56 -8.35 -21.05
C ASP A 173 14.81 -9.36 -20.18
N LYS A 174 15.37 -10.57 -20.01
CA LYS A 174 14.81 -11.61 -19.14
C LYS A 174 14.70 -11.14 -17.69
N THR A 175 15.77 -10.56 -17.13
CA THR A 175 15.79 -10.10 -15.75
C THR A 175 14.84 -8.93 -15.54
N PHE A 176 14.78 -7.96 -16.46
CA PHE A 176 13.80 -6.87 -16.44
C PHE A 176 12.35 -7.38 -16.49
N LEU A 177 12.06 -8.39 -17.31
CA LEU A 177 10.73 -8.99 -17.41
C LEU A 177 10.35 -9.82 -16.17
N THR A 178 11.29 -10.56 -15.56
CA THR A 178 11.03 -11.25 -14.28
C THR A 178 10.80 -10.27 -13.15
N ASP A 179 11.62 -9.22 -13.05
CA ASP A 179 11.46 -8.12 -12.10
C ASP A 179 10.10 -7.42 -12.24
N GLY A 180 9.68 -7.13 -13.47
CA GLY A 180 8.37 -6.53 -13.75
C GLY A 180 7.21 -7.44 -13.35
N LEU A 181 7.31 -8.74 -13.63
CA LEU A 181 6.33 -9.73 -13.22
C LEU A 181 6.28 -9.89 -11.68
N GLU A 182 7.42 -9.83 -11.00
CA GLU A 182 7.48 -9.91 -9.54
C GLU A 182 6.95 -8.64 -8.87
N ARG A 183 7.29 -7.44 -9.35
CA ARG A 183 6.67 -6.18 -8.89
C ARG A 183 5.16 -6.23 -9.05
N SER A 184 4.66 -6.57 -10.23
CA SER A 184 3.22 -6.68 -10.51
C SER A 184 2.53 -7.74 -9.62
N ARG A 185 3.20 -8.87 -9.32
CA ARG A 185 2.71 -9.88 -8.35
C ARG A 185 2.70 -9.36 -6.91
N GLN A 186 3.72 -8.62 -6.49
CA GLN A 186 3.83 -8.02 -5.16
C GLN A 186 2.78 -6.92 -4.97
N GLU A 187 2.61 -6.02 -5.93
CA GLU A 187 1.54 -5.02 -6.00
C GLU A 187 0.16 -5.70 -5.95
N SER A 188 -0.07 -6.73 -6.77
CA SER A 188 -1.31 -7.52 -6.77
C SER A 188 -1.53 -8.32 -5.48
N SER A 189 -0.50 -8.53 -4.65
CA SER A 189 -0.60 -9.14 -3.31
C SER A 189 -0.90 -8.07 -2.25
N ALA A 190 -0.19 -6.94 -2.29
CA ALA A 190 -0.39 -5.79 -1.43
C ALA A 190 -1.81 -5.22 -1.57
N TYR A 191 -2.26 -4.94 -2.79
CA TYR A 191 -3.61 -4.46 -3.09
C TYR A 191 -4.69 -5.44 -2.59
N ARG A 192 -4.48 -6.76 -2.73
CA ARG A 192 -5.42 -7.76 -2.18
C ARG A 192 -5.45 -7.75 -0.65
N ARG A 193 -4.30 -7.59 0.02
CA ARG A 193 -4.22 -7.48 1.49
C ARG A 193 -4.85 -6.18 2.00
N GLU A 194 -4.56 -5.06 1.35
CA GLU A 194 -5.12 -3.74 1.65
C GLU A 194 -6.64 -3.73 1.46
N LYS A 195 -7.16 -4.17 0.30
CA LYS A 195 -8.60 -4.26 0.06
C LYS A 195 -9.29 -5.31 0.93
N HIS A 196 -8.60 -6.36 1.38
CA HIS A 196 -9.15 -7.26 2.39
C HIS A 196 -9.22 -6.60 3.77
N ALA A 197 -8.20 -5.85 4.19
CA ALA A 197 -8.21 -5.09 5.44
C ALA A 197 -9.29 -3.98 5.43
N GLU A 198 -9.45 -3.25 4.33
CA GLU A 198 -10.56 -2.31 4.11
C GLU A 198 -11.91 -3.02 4.22
N LEU A 199 -12.09 -4.16 3.54
CA LEU A 199 -13.35 -4.92 3.59
C LEU A 199 -13.66 -5.43 5.00
N VAL A 200 -12.66 -5.88 5.76
CA VAL A 200 -12.84 -6.34 7.16
C VAL A 200 -13.17 -5.15 8.07
N ALA A 201 -12.53 -4.00 7.89
CA ALA A 201 -12.83 -2.77 8.65
C ALA A 201 -14.22 -2.20 8.32
N LEU A 202 -14.62 -2.21 7.05
CA LEU A 202 -15.97 -1.85 6.62
C LEU A 202 -17.01 -2.86 7.13
N ARG A 203 -16.67 -4.15 7.22
CA ARG A 203 -17.55 -5.18 7.79
C ARG A 203 -17.78 -4.93 9.28
N SER A 204 -16.72 -4.71 10.06
CA SER A 204 -16.84 -4.46 11.50
C SER A 204 -17.56 -3.14 11.80
N GLN A 205 -17.33 -2.09 11.01
CA GLN A 205 -18.09 -0.83 11.10
C GLN A 205 -19.57 -1.02 10.75
N LEU A 206 -19.90 -1.79 9.71
CA LEU A 206 -21.29 -2.13 9.36
C LEU A 206 -21.96 -2.91 10.50
N ASP A 207 -21.24 -3.87 11.09
CA ASP A 207 -21.75 -4.70 12.17
C ASP A 207 -21.94 -3.89 13.47
N THR A 208 -21.04 -2.98 13.83
CA THR A 208 -21.24 -2.06 14.97
C THR A 208 -22.43 -1.13 14.73
N VAL A 209 -22.52 -0.48 13.57
CA VAL A 209 -23.66 0.41 13.22
C VAL A 209 -24.99 -0.38 13.17
N SER A 210 -24.96 -1.65 12.77
CA SER A 210 -26.12 -2.56 12.80
C SER A 210 -26.53 -2.93 14.23
N ILE A 211 -25.57 -3.11 15.15
CA ILE A 211 -25.83 -3.33 16.58
C ILE A 211 -26.40 -2.05 17.22
N ASP A 212 -25.81 -0.89 16.94
CA ASP A 212 -26.23 0.40 17.47
C ASP A 212 -27.60 0.82 16.94
N ALA A 213 -27.89 0.57 15.66
CA ALA A 213 -29.21 0.78 15.09
C ALA A 213 -30.27 -0.12 15.76
N ARG A 214 -29.94 -1.38 16.07
CA ARG A 214 -30.86 -2.30 16.78
C ARG A 214 -31.05 -1.91 18.25
N SER A 215 -29.98 -1.49 18.94
CA SER A 215 -30.09 -1.03 20.33
C SER A 215 -30.94 0.24 20.41
N ALA A 216 -30.67 1.24 19.57
CA ALA A 216 -31.46 2.45 19.44
C ALA A 216 -32.92 2.19 19.01
N GLN A 217 -33.16 1.25 18.09
CA GLN A 217 -34.52 0.87 17.71
C GLN A 217 -35.27 0.21 18.89
N SER A 218 -34.63 -0.70 19.61
CA SER A 218 -35.25 -1.35 20.78
C SER A 218 -35.51 -0.41 21.96
N SER A 219 -34.63 0.57 22.21
CA SER A 219 -34.86 1.60 23.23
C SER A 219 -35.98 2.56 22.84
N LEU A 220 -36.10 2.90 21.55
CA LEU A 220 -37.19 3.71 21.01
C LEU A 220 -38.54 2.95 21.06
N GLU A 221 -38.54 1.64 20.83
CA GLU A 221 -39.72 0.78 21.03
C GLU A 221 -40.11 0.67 22.52
N GLN A 222 -39.14 0.52 23.44
CA GLN A 222 -39.38 0.57 24.88
C GLN A 222 -39.93 1.93 25.33
N LEU A 223 -39.37 3.04 24.83
CA LEU A 223 -39.82 4.40 25.16
C LEU A 223 -41.24 4.66 24.64
N ARG A 224 -41.58 4.17 23.44
CA ARG A 224 -42.95 4.18 22.91
C ARG A 224 -43.91 3.38 23.79
N ALA A 225 -43.52 2.18 24.22
CA ALA A 225 -44.35 1.35 25.10
C ALA A 225 -44.58 2.02 26.47
N ALA A 226 -43.54 2.61 27.06
CA ALA A 226 -43.65 3.38 28.29
C ALA A 226 -44.54 4.63 28.12
N HIS A 227 -44.43 5.33 27.00
CA HIS A 227 -45.23 6.51 26.68
C HIS A 227 -46.73 6.18 26.48
N GLU A 228 -47.07 5.07 25.81
CA GLU A 228 -48.46 4.63 25.71
C GLU A 228 -49.01 4.09 27.04
N GLN A 229 -48.18 3.46 27.89
CA GLN A 229 -48.57 3.12 29.27
C GLN A 229 -48.83 4.39 30.11
N LEU A 230 -47.98 5.42 29.99
CA LEU A 230 -48.15 6.69 30.70
C LEU A 230 -49.40 7.44 30.24
N LYS A 231 -49.66 7.48 28.92
CA LYS A 231 -50.94 7.97 28.36
C LYS A 231 -52.15 7.21 28.90
N ALA A 232 -52.09 5.87 28.94
CA ALA A 232 -53.19 5.06 29.44
C ALA A 232 -53.47 5.34 30.92
N ARG A 233 -52.41 5.46 31.76
CA ARG A 233 -52.54 5.92 33.14
C ARG A 233 -53.13 7.33 33.22
N HIS A 234 -52.65 8.28 32.43
CA HIS A 234 -53.21 9.63 32.41
C HIS A 234 -54.69 9.64 32.01
N ALA A 235 -55.11 8.87 31.00
CA ALA A 235 -56.51 8.75 30.61
C ALA A 235 -57.38 8.16 31.74
N VAL A 236 -56.88 7.17 32.49
CA VAL A 236 -57.55 6.62 33.68
C VAL A 236 -57.65 7.68 34.78
N THR A 237 -56.55 8.32 35.18
CA THR A 237 -56.57 9.36 36.23
C THR A 237 -57.43 10.58 35.87
N LEU A 238 -57.58 10.92 34.58
CA LEU A 238 -58.49 11.96 34.13
C LEU A 238 -59.97 11.53 34.20
N ALA A 239 -60.27 10.24 33.97
CA ALA A 239 -61.61 9.70 34.16
C ALA A 239 -61.98 9.58 35.66
N GLU A 240 -61.03 9.18 36.50
CA GLU A 240 -61.17 9.15 37.97
C GLU A 240 -61.38 10.57 38.52
N LEU A 241 -60.58 11.54 38.06
CA LEU A 241 -60.75 12.96 38.40
C LEU A 241 -62.10 13.53 37.91
N ALA A 242 -62.63 13.04 36.78
CA ALA A 242 -63.96 13.40 36.31
C ALA A 242 -65.06 12.81 37.21
N SER A 243 -65.00 11.51 37.55
CA SER A 243 -65.94 10.86 38.48
C SER A 243 -65.95 11.56 39.83
N ALA A 244 -64.77 11.77 40.44
CA ALA A 244 -64.64 12.47 41.71
C ALA A 244 -65.18 13.93 41.66
N ARG A 245 -65.10 14.60 40.51
CA ARG A 245 -65.71 15.93 40.31
C ARG A 245 -67.23 15.87 40.14
N GLU A 246 -67.77 14.86 39.47
CA GLU A 246 -69.22 14.64 39.39
C GLU A 246 -69.80 14.23 40.75
N GLU A 247 -69.12 13.38 41.52
CA GLU A 247 -69.47 13.00 42.89
C GLU A 247 -69.39 14.18 43.86
N HIS A 248 -68.34 15.02 43.76
CA HIS A 248 -68.22 16.24 44.55
C HIS A 248 -69.27 17.30 44.13
N GLY A 249 -69.58 17.41 42.84
CA GLY A 249 -70.65 18.27 42.33
C GLY A 249 -72.04 17.81 42.79
N ALA A 250 -72.29 16.50 42.78
CA ALA A 250 -73.54 15.90 43.25
C ALA A 250 -73.72 16.05 44.77
N SER A 251 -72.66 15.90 45.55
CA SER A 251 -72.70 16.16 47.00
C SER A 251 -72.84 17.65 47.33
N GLN A 252 -72.17 18.57 46.62
CA GLN A 252 -72.47 20.02 46.75
C GLN A 252 -73.91 20.35 46.36
N ALA A 253 -74.46 19.74 45.31
CA ALA A 253 -75.87 19.89 44.93
C ALA A 253 -76.82 19.36 46.02
N ALA A 254 -76.51 18.22 46.64
CA ALA A 254 -77.26 17.69 47.78
C ALA A 254 -77.18 18.63 49.00
N PHE A 255 -75.99 19.04 49.42
CA PHE A 255 -75.80 19.96 50.55
C PHE A 255 -76.48 21.32 50.32
N SER A 256 -76.45 21.87 49.11
CA SER A 256 -77.18 23.11 48.79
C SER A 256 -78.71 22.91 48.79
N ALA A 257 -79.20 21.75 48.35
CA ALA A 257 -80.62 21.39 48.46
C ALA A 257 -81.05 21.24 49.94
N GLU A 258 -80.24 20.60 50.77
CA GLU A 258 -80.45 20.47 52.23
C GLU A 258 -80.36 21.82 52.95
N MET A 259 -79.38 22.66 52.64
CA MET A 259 -79.31 24.02 53.18
C MET A 259 -80.52 24.85 52.77
N SER A 260 -81.01 24.71 51.53
CA SER A 260 -82.24 25.39 51.09
C SER A 260 -83.51 24.85 51.76
N SER A 261 -83.52 23.59 52.22
CA SER A 261 -84.67 23.00 52.94
C SER A 261 -84.62 23.35 54.43
N MET A 262 -83.42 23.39 55.03
CA MET A 262 -83.15 23.95 56.35
C MET A 262 -83.55 25.43 56.43
N GLN A 263 -83.16 26.25 55.44
CA GLN A 263 -83.59 27.66 55.35
C GLN A 263 -85.11 27.77 55.27
N ARG A 264 -85.77 27.01 54.36
CA ARG A 264 -87.24 26.98 54.27
C ARG A 264 -87.94 26.49 55.55
N LEU A 265 -87.28 25.67 56.36
CA LEU A 265 -87.77 25.25 57.68
C LEU A 265 -87.58 26.36 58.73
N VAL A 266 -86.44 27.05 58.73
CA VAL A 266 -86.18 28.21 59.59
C VAL A 266 -87.18 29.33 59.29
N ASP A 267 -87.34 29.71 58.02
CA ASP A 267 -88.39 30.63 57.53
C ASP A 267 -89.78 30.28 58.08
N LEU A 268 -90.13 28.98 58.09
CA LEU A 268 -91.43 28.51 58.56
C LEU A 268 -91.54 28.56 60.10
N MET A 269 -90.44 28.33 60.81
CA MET A 269 -90.38 28.49 62.26
C MET A 269 -90.43 29.97 62.67
N GLU A 270 -89.70 30.86 61.98
CA GLU A 270 -89.75 32.30 62.19
C GLU A 270 -91.14 32.86 61.92
N LYS A 271 -91.80 32.47 60.81
CA LYS A 271 -93.20 32.85 60.52
C LYS A 271 -94.15 32.32 61.60
N ARG A 272 -93.95 31.10 62.11
CA ARG A 272 -94.74 30.58 63.24
C ARG A 272 -94.49 31.35 64.54
N GLU A 273 -93.27 31.80 64.80
CA GLU A 273 -92.97 32.66 65.95
C GLU A 273 -93.53 34.08 65.78
N GLU A 274 -93.53 34.64 64.58
CA GLU A 274 -94.24 35.89 64.29
C GLU A 274 -95.75 35.74 64.49
N GLU A 275 -96.37 34.67 64.02
CA GLU A 275 -97.79 34.41 64.25
C GLU A 275 -98.09 34.12 65.74
N ARG A 276 -97.13 33.55 66.50
CA ARG A 276 -97.25 33.38 67.95
C ARG A 276 -97.19 34.72 68.66
N LYS A 277 -96.19 35.56 68.33
CA LYS A 277 -96.06 36.94 68.83
C LYS A 277 -97.30 37.77 68.53
N LYS A 278 -97.74 37.84 67.27
CA LYS A 278 -98.98 38.55 66.87
C LYS A 278 -100.19 38.08 67.70
N ARG A 279 -100.36 36.77 67.91
CA ARG A 279 -101.42 36.23 68.79
C ARG A 279 -101.25 36.57 70.27
N VAL A 280 -100.02 36.74 70.76
CA VAL A 280 -99.76 37.26 72.11
C VAL A 280 -100.07 38.75 72.16
N ASP A 281 -99.54 39.57 71.25
CA ASP A 281 -99.78 41.01 71.15
C ASP A 281 -101.30 41.33 71.05
N ASP A 282 -102.05 40.53 70.29
CA ASP A 282 -103.50 40.66 70.12
C ASP A 282 -104.27 40.28 71.41
N VAL A 283 -103.79 39.28 72.16
CA VAL A 283 -104.35 38.90 73.48
C VAL A 283 -103.96 39.90 74.57
N GLU A 284 -102.75 40.47 74.51
CA GLU A 284 -102.31 41.54 75.41
C GLU A 284 -103.10 42.81 75.17
N ARG A 285 -103.35 43.21 73.92
CA ARG A 285 -104.28 44.32 73.59
C ARG A 285 -105.70 44.05 74.08
N ALA A 286 -106.25 42.85 73.87
CA ALA A 286 -107.58 42.50 74.40
C ALA A 286 -107.63 42.54 75.95
N LEU A 287 -106.55 42.17 76.63
CA LEU A 287 -106.41 42.31 78.08
C LEU A 287 -106.24 43.76 78.54
N GLU A 288 -105.60 44.62 77.74
CA GLU A 288 -105.50 46.07 78.01
C GLU A 288 -106.85 46.77 77.77
N GLU A 289 -107.61 46.40 76.74
CA GLU A 289 -108.97 46.87 76.50
C GLU A 289 -109.93 46.44 77.62
N GLU A 290 -109.90 45.18 78.07
CA GLU A 290 -110.65 44.72 79.25
C GLU A 290 -110.23 45.47 80.52
N ARG A 291 -108.93 45.70 80.74
CA ARG A 291 -108.42 46.47 81.89
C ARG A 291 -108.87 47.93 81.86
N ALA A 292 -108.85 48.56 80.68
CA ALA A 292 -109.34 49.94 80.51
C ALA A 292 -110.84 50.01 80.79
N ALA A 293 -111.65 49.11 80.22
CA ALA A 293 -113.09 49.04 80.49
C ALA A 293 -113.42 48.71 81.96
N LEU A 294 -112.56 47.96 82.65
CA LEU A 294 -112.67 47.74 84.10
C LEU A 294 -112.27 48.98 84.91
N GLN A 295 -111.23 49.72 84.50
CA GLN A 295 -110.83 50.98 85.14
C GLN A 295 -111.87 52.09 84.94
N GLU A 296 -112.49 52.18 83.76
CA GLU A 296 -113.61 53.09 83.50
C GLU A 296 -114.80 52.74 84.41
N ARG A 297 -115.18 51.46 84.54
CA ARG A 297 -116.22 51.02 85.49
C ARG A 297 -115.84 51.26 86.95
N GLU A 298 -114.59 51.06 87.34
CA GLU A 298 -114.11 51.37 88.69
C GLU A 298 -114.13 52.89 88.97
N ALA A 299 -113.90 53.74 87.95
CA ALA A 299 -114.03 55.18 88.05
C ALA A 299 -115.50 55.61 88.13
N GLU A 300 -116.39 55.08 87.28
CA GLU A 300 -117.84 55.31 87.35
C GLU A 300 -118.41 54.92 88.71
N LEU A 301 -117.97 53.79 89.28
CA LEU A 301 -118.36 53.34 90.61
C LEU A 301 -117.76 54.20 91.72
N GLN A 302 -116.55 54.73 91.56
CA GLN A 302 -115.95 55.69 92.49
C GLN A 302 -116.70 57.02 92.47
N ASP A 303 -117.05 57.56 91.31
CA ASP A 303 -117.84 58.79 91.16
C ASP A 303 -119.26 58.63 91.72
N GLN A 304 -119.91 57.47 91.50
CA GLN A 304 -121.19 57.14 92.15
C GLN A 304 -121.06 57.07 93.67
N LEU A 305 -119.98 56.46 94.18
CA LEU A 305 -119.74 56.32 95.62
C LEU A 305 -119.33 57.65 96.27
N LEU A 306 -118.67 58.55 95.52
CA LEU A 306 -118.44 59.93 95.94
C LEU A 306 -119.75 60.73 95.96
N GLN A 307 -120.61 60.61 94.96
CA GLN A 307 -121.93 61.25 94.97
C GLN A 307 -122.83 60.75 96.12
N GLU A 308 -122.79 59.45 96.44
CA GLU A 308 -123.49 58.93 97.62
C GLU A 308 -122.86 59.36 98.95
N ARG A 309 -121.53 59.61 98.99
CA ARG A 309 -120.88 60.24 100.14
C ARG A 309 -121.26 61.70 100.30
N GLU A 310 -121.23 62.50 99.23
CA GLU A 310 -121.68 63.90 99.27
C GLU A 310 -123.17 64.01 99.68
N ARG A 311 -124.00 63.05 99.25
CA ARG A 311 -125.40 62.91 99.74
C ARG A 311 -125.46 62.55 101.22
N ALA A 312 -124.61 61.63 101.69
CA ALA A 312 -124.54 61.24 103.10
C ALA A 312 -124.04 62.40 103.98
N ASP A 313 -122.95 63.07 103.59
CA ASP A 313 -122.36 64.20 104.31
C ASP A 313 -123.34 65.38 104.37
N ALA A 314 -124.04 65.71 103.27
CA ALA A 314 -125.09 66.74 103.26
C ALA A 314 -126.39 66.33 103.99
N LEU A 315 -126.56 65.05 104.34
CA LEU A 315 -127.58 64.57 105.27
C LEU A 315 -127.06 64.58 106.72
N GLU A 316 -125.79 64.29 106.95
CA GLU A 316 -125.16 64.38 108.27
C GLU A 316 -125.02 65.83 108.76
N GLU A 317 -124.71 66.79 107.89
CA GLU A 317 -124.71 68.23 108.19
C GLU A 317 -126.10 68.68 108.67
N ARG A 318 -127.16 68.34 107.92
CA ARG A 318 -128.56 68.59 108.32
C ARG A 318 -128.94 67.88 109.62
N VAL A 319 -128.35 66.71 109.90
CA VAL A 319 -128.55 65.99 111.17
C VAL A 319 -127.73 66.61 112.30
N GLN A 320 -126.63 67.31 112.04
CA GLN A 320 -125.89 68.09 113.02
C GLN A 320 -126.62 69.40 113.36
N ASP A 321 -127.11 70.14 112.36
CA ASP A 321 -128.01 71.30 112.55
C ASP A 321 -129.22 70.94 113.43
N LEU A 322 -129.84 69.79 113.15
CA LEU A 322 -130.98 69.28 113.92
C LEU A 322 -130.61 68.66 115.27
N ARG A 323 -129.33 68.34 115.53
CA ARG A 323 -128.85 67.89 116.85
C ARG A 323 -128.58 69.08 117.78
N GLU A 324 -127.94 70.14 117.29
CA GLU A 324 -127.72 71.36 118.08
C GLU A 324 -129.05 72.02 118.52
N ALA A 325 -130.09 71.88 117.70
CA ALA A 325 -131.44 72.36 118.03
C ALA A 325 -132.20 71.53 119.11
N ILE A 326 -131.66 70.39 119.56
CA ILE A 326 -132.41 69.40 120.38
C ILE A 326 -131.81 69.16 121.79
N GLU A 327 -130.75 69.86 122.19
CA GLU A 327 -130.24 69.79 123.59
C GLU A 327 -131.08 70.57 124.63
N HIS A 328 -132.26 71.11 124.28
CA HIS A 328 -133.14 71.86 125.21
C HIS A 328 -134.61 71.38 125.26
N ASP A 329 -134.90 70.08 125.11
CA ASP A 329 -135.96 69.48 125.94
C ASP A 329 -135.74 67.99 126.21
N ASN A 330 -136.46 67.43 127.19
CA ASN A 330 -136.01 66.30 127.96
C ASN A 330 -137.05 65.16 128.03
N ARG A 331 -136.56 63.92 128.24
CA ARG A 331 -137.27 62.73 128.75
C ARG A 331 -138.09 61.83 127.79
N HIS A 332 -137.71 60.55 127.85
CA HIS A 332 -138.57 59.36 128.05
C HIS A 332 -139.31 58.69 126.87
N ASN A 333 -138.78 57.50 126.51
CA ASN A 333 -139.47 56.19 126.64
C ASN A 333 -140.40 55.67 125.51
N ALA A 334 -140.48 54.33 125.44
CA ALA A 334 -141.56 53.48 124.92
C ALA A 334 -141.86 53.39 123.39
N ASN A 335 -141.31 52.33 122.78
CA ASN A 335 -142.06 51.18 122.25
C ASN A 335 -143.25 51.39 121.25
N GLY A 336 -143.10 50.82 120.03
CA GLY A 336 -144.17 49.98 119.45
C GLY A 336 -144.52 50.09 117.94
N GLY A 337 -144.04 49.13 117.14
CA GLY A 337 -144.91 48.20 116.40
C GLY A 337 -145.39 48.47 114.95
N PHE A 338 -145.45 47.38 114.18
CA PHE A 338 -146.42 47.05 113.10
C PHE A 338 -146.37 47.85 111.75
N ALA A 339 -146.73 47.31 110.58
CA ALA A 339 -146.95 45.91 110.12
C ALA A 339 -147.11 45.81 108.57
N HIS A 340 -146.91 44.59 108.01
CA HIS A 340 -147.38 44.13 106.67
C HIS A 340 -146.88 44.94 105.43
N ASP A 341 -147.01 44.53 104.16
CA ASP A 341 -147.46 43.29 103.47
C ASP A 341 -146.61 43.14 102.18
N GLY A 342 -146.40 42.00 101.51
CA GLY A 342 -146.89 40.64 101.77
C GLY A 342 -146.36 39.59 100.77
N SER A 343 -146.62 38.34 101.13
CA SER A 343 -146.72 37.09 100.34
C SER A 343 -147.22 37.17 98.86
N PRO A 344 -147.17 36.07 98.05
CA PRO A 344 -146.16 34.98 98.01
C PRO A 344 -145.95 34.28 96.62
N SER A 345 -145.02 33.30 96.60
CA SER A 345 -145.17 31.98 95.94
C SER A 345 -144.95 31.73 94.43
N ALA A 346 -144.33 30.55 94.20
CA ALA A 346 -144.67 29.51 93.20
C ALA A 346 -144.11 29.51 91.76
N ARG A 347 -143.12 28.59 91.60
CA ARG A 347 -143.06 27.46 90.62
C ARG A 347 -142.46 27.65 89.21
N SER A 348 -141.57 26.68 88.91
CA SER A 348 -141.23 26.12 87.58
C SER A 348 -140.50 27.00 86.55
N ALA A 349 -139.65 26.45 85.67
CA ALA A 349 -138.90 25.18 85.68
C ALA A 349 -137.81 25.20 84.58
N ALA A 350 -136.75 24.39 84.77
CA ALA A 350 -135.87 23.78 83.76
C ALA A 350 -135.42 24.58 82.52
N SER A 351 -134.11 24.83 82.39
CA SER A 351 -133.19 24.05 81.52
C SER A 351 -131.86 24.79 81.26
N GLY A 352 -130.79 24.09 80.86
CA GLY A 352 -129.58 24.69 80.28
C GLY A 352 -128.35 24.79 81.20
N SER A 353 -127.58 23.70 81.26
CA SER A 353 -126.35 23.47 82.06
C SER A 353 -125.19 24.50 81.94
N PRO A 354 -124.18 24.44 82.84
CA PRO A 354 -123.30 25.56 83.23
C PRO A 354 -121.82 25.33 82.76
N ALA A 355 -120.74 25.96 83.26
CA ALA A 355 -120.52 26.88 84.40
C ALA A 355 -119.33 27.83 84.18
N PHE A 356 -119.28 28.92 84.96
CA PHE A 356 -118.14 29.82 85.16
C PHE A 356 -118.08 30.20 86.66
N ALA A 357 -116.94 30.72 87.15
CA ALA A 357 -116.66 31.09 88.55
C ALA A 357 -116.60 29.89 89.54
N LEU A 358 -115.49 29.59 90.23
CA LEU A 358 -114.71 30.33 91.25
C LEU A 358 -115.22 30.14 92.69
N ASP A 359 -114.29 29.95 93.63
CA ASP A 359 -114.47 30.27 95.06
C ASP A 359 -113.11 30.77 95.63
N PRO A 360 -113.02 31.85 96.42
CA PRO A 360 -111.74 32.54 96.69
C PRO A 360 -111.23 32.41 98.13
N SER A 361 -110.05 31.79 98.34
CA SER A 361 -109.37 31.77 99.67
C SER A 361 -107.85 31.60 99.63
N ALA A 362 -107.17 31.99 98.54
CA ALA A 362 -105.70 31.90 98.45
C ALA A 362 -105.05 33.12 97.78
N GLN A 363 -103.81 33.42 98.19
CA GLN A 363 -102.84 34.28 97.50
C GLN A 363 -103.13 35.80 97.38
N ARG A 364 -103.20 36.50 98.51
CA ARG A 364 -102.58 37.84 98.64
C ARG A 364 -101.86 38.04 99.98
N ALA A 365 -100.60 37.59 100.05
CA ALA A 365 -99.65 37.95 101.12
C ALA A 365 -98.18 37.68 100.71
N ALA A 366 -97.64 38.45 99.77
CA ALA A 366 -96.21 38.35 99.41
C ALA A 366 -95.37 39.37 100.22
N ARG A 367 -94.63 38.91 101.24
CA ARG A 367 -93.48 39.62 101.84
C ARG A 367 -92.70 38.73 102.83
N GLY A 368 -91.37 38.79 102.79
CA GLY A 368 -90.54 38.59 104.00
C GLY A 368 -89.63 37.36 104.12
N GLN A 369 -88.56 37.31 103.31
CA GLN A 369 -87.27 36.64 103.59
C GLN A 369 -87.15 35.09 103.63
N LYS A 370 -85.98 34.66 103.13
CA LYS A 370 -85.16 33.47 103.51
C LYS A 370 -85.72 32.06 103.27
N GLY A 371 -85.04 31.36 102.36
CA GLY A 371 -84.55 30.00 102.64
C GLY A 371 -85.27 28.84 101.97
N GLY A 372 -85.00 28.61 100.68
CA GLY A 372 -85.42 27.41 99.95
C GLY A 372 -85.87 27.73 98.53
N LYS A 373 -85.15 27.22 97.52
CA LYS A 373 -85.69 27.18 96.15
C LYS A 373 -86.84 26.18 96.12
N SER A 374 -87.94 26.52 95.47
CA SER A 374 -89.08 25.60 95.33
C SER A 374 -88.67 24.34 94.57
N LEU A 375 -89.37 23.23 94.79
CA LEU A 375 -89.14 21.96 94.07
C LEU A 375 -89.15 22.16 92.55
N ALA A 376 -90.04 23.01 92.04
CA ALA A 376 -90.09 23.39 90.63
C ALA A 376 -88.84 24.16 90.17
N GLN A 377 -88.27 25.02 91.02
CA GLN A 377 -87.04 25.77 90.70
C GLN A 377 -85.82 24.85 90.65
N PHE A 378 -85.73 23.88 91.57
CA PHE A 378 -84.70 22.84 91.51
C PHE A 378 -84.83 21.98 90.24
N GLN A 379 -86.05 21.61 89.82
CA GLN A 379 -86.24 20.90 88.56
C GLN A 379 -85.89 21.76 87.34
N THR A 380 -86.21 23.07 87.31
CA THR A 380 -85.77 23.94 86.20
C THR A 380 -84.26 24.14 86.16
N GLU A 381 -83.57 24.20 87.30
CA GLU A 381 -82.10 24.27 87.32
C GLU A 381 -81.46 22.92 86.97
N TYR A 382 -82.06 21.80 87.37
CA TYR A 382 -81.61 20.46 86.95
C TYR A 382 -81.75 20.25 85.45
N ILE A 383 -82.93 20.55 84.87
CA ILE A 383 -83.18 20.50 83.42
C ILE A 383 -82.19 21.40 82.69
N ARG A 384 -81.99 22.64 83.15
CA ARG A 384 -81.02 23.56 82.55
C ARG A 384 -79.57 23.04 82.62
N MET A 385 -79.17 22.41 83.72
CA MET A 385 -77.84 21.79 83.84
C MET A 385 -77.70 20.56 82.92
N GLU A 386 -78.78 19.78 82.70
CA GLU A 386 -78.78 18.71 81.69
C GLU A 386 -78.74 19.27 80.27
N GLU A 387 -79.41 20.39 79.97
CA GLU A 387 -79.36 21.10 78.69
C GLU A 387 -77.96 21.67 78.41
N GLU A 388 -77.33 22.34 79.38
CA GLU A 388 -75.97 22.87 79.27
C GLU A 388 -74.94 21.73 79.14
N LEU A 389 -75.10 20.63 79.89
CA LEU A 389 -74.27 19.42 79.76
C LEU A 389 -74.48 18.71 78.41
N ALA A 390 -75.70 18.68 77.88
CA ALA A 390 -76.01 18.14 76.56
C ALA A 390 -75.44 19.03 75.44
N ALA A 391 -75.45 20.35 75.61
CA ALA A 391 -74.82 21.29 74.70
C ALA A 391 -73.30 21.12 74.68
N GLU A 392 -72.64 21.02 75.83
CA GLU A 392 -71.20 20.74 75.94
C GLU A 392 -70.83 19.38 75.35
N ARG A 393 -71.58 18.32 75.65
CA ARG A 393 -71.38 17.00 75.01
C ARG A 393 -71.52 17.08 73.49
N LYS A 394 -72.51 17.83 72.98
CA LYS A 394 -72.72 18.04 71.54
C LYS A 394 -71.63 18.90 70.90
N GLN A 395 -71.02 19.84 71.63
CA GLN A 395 -69.84 20.58 71.16
C GLN A 395 -68.59 19.70 71.14
N ASN A 396 -68.36 18.89 72.17
CA ASN A 396 -67.23 17.96 72.21
C ASN A 396 -67.35 16.89 71.10
N VAL A 397 -68.54 16.33 70.86
CA VAL A 397 -68.79 15.44 69.72
C VAL A 397 -68.47 16.13 68.40
N ARG A 398 -68.99 17.34 68.15
CA ARG A 398 -68.67 18.13 66.94
C ARG A 398 -67.18 18.44 66.78
N LEU A 399 -66.48 18.71 67.87
CA LEU A 399 -65.05 18.99 67.84
C LEU A 399 -64.26 17.72 67.50
N SER A 400 -64.63 16.57 68.09
CA SER A 400 -64.09 15.26 67.70
C SER A 400 -64.38 14.93 66.24
N GLU A 401 -65.63 15.09 65.78
CA GLU A 401 -66.02 14.92 64.37
C GLU A 401 -65.15 15.78 63.44
N SER A 402 -64.93 17.06 63.77
CA SER A 402 -64.05 17.95 62.97
C SER A 402 -62.56 17.60 63.04
N LEU A 403 -62.09 16.99 64.14
CA LEU A 403 -60.71 16.52 64.28
C LEU A 403 -60.50 15.19 63.54
N GLU A 404 -61.49 14.30 63.54
CA GLU A 404 -61.51 13.08 62.74
C GLU A 404 -61.60 13.41 61.24
N GLU A 405 -62.38 14.42 60.85
CA GLU A 405 -62.44 14.95 59.48
C GLU A 405 -61.08 15.53 59.06
N VAL A 406 -60.45 16.39 59.87
CA VAL A 406 -59.11 16.95 59.57
C VAL A 406 -58.01 15.89 59.57
N LEU A 407 -58.05 14.90 60.48
CA LEU A 407 -57.11 13.79 60.47
C LEU A 407 -57.27 12.95 59.19
N ARG A 408 -58.50 12.64 58.80
CA ARG A 408 -58.80 11.94 57.56
C ARG A 408 -58.35 12.72 56.32
N ASP A 409 -58.58 14.03 56.29
CA ASP A 409 -58.14 14.92 55.21
C ASP A 409 -56.59 14.99 55.11
N ILE A 410 -55.89 14.77 56.22
CA ILE A 410 -54.42 14.59 56.27
C ILE A 410 -54.02 13.18 55.82
N GLU A 411 -54.72 12.13 56.26
CA GLU A 411 -54.45 10.73 55.88
C GLU A 411 -54.71 10.46 54.39
N GLU A 412 -55.71 11.09 53.78
CA GLU A 412 -55.98 11.01 52.34
C GLU A 412 -54.97 11.82 51.50
N ARG A 413 -54.43 12.93 52.03
CA ARG A 413 -53.44 13.77 51.32
C ARG A 413 -51.99 13.34 51.52
N ALA A 414 -51.66 12.67 52.63
CA ALA A 414 -50.33 12.14 52.91
C ALA A 414 -49.76 11.21 51.82
N PRO A 415 -50.49 10.19 51.30
CA PRO A 415 -49.98 9.34 50.22
C PRO A 415 -49.81 10.13 48.92
N ILE A 416 -50.72 11.04 48.59
CA ILE A 416 -50.65 11.88 47.39
C ILE A 416 -49.39 12.77 47.43
N LEU A 417 -49.10 13.39 48.59
CA LEU A 417 -47.88 14.19 48.76
C LEU A 417 -46.60 13.34 48.74
N GLN A 418 -46.67 12.08 49.17
CA GLN A 418 -45.53 11.15 49.13
C GLN A 418 -45.27 10.63 47.70
N GLU A 419 -46.32 10.29 46.95
CA GLU A 419 -46.23 9.91 45.53
C GLU A 419 -45.72 11.08 44.68
N GLN A 420 -46.23 12.30 44.90
CA GLN A 420 -45.71 13.51 44.27
C GLN A 420 -44.22 13.73 44.58
N ARG A 421 -43.76 13.50 45.82
CA ARG A 421 -42.32 13.60 46.16
C ARG A 421 -41.49 12.58 45.39
N VAL A 422 -41.94 11.33 45.32
CA VAL A 422 -41.23 10.27 44.59
C VAL A 422 -41.16 10.58 43.08
N GLU A 423 -42.25 11.08 42.49
CA GLU A 423 -42.24 11.49 41.08
C GLU A 423 -41.44 12.78 40.84
N TYR A 424 -41.41 13.75 41.78
CA TYR A 424 -40.50 14.90 41.69
C TYR A 424 -39.03 14.47 41.81
N GLU A 425 -38.68 13.60 42.77
CA GLU A 425 -37.33 13.05 42.91
C GLU A 425 -36.91 12.31 41.63
N ARG A 426 -37.76 11.42 41.12
CA ARG A 426 -37.56 10.73 39.84
C ARG A 426 -37.38 11.70 38.67
N LEU A 427 -38.26 12.69 38.50
CA LEU A 427 -38.15 13.70 37.43
C LEU A 427 -36.88 14.55 37.57
N THR A 428 -36.41 14.85 38.78
CA THR A 428 -35.12 15.53 38.96
C THR A 428 -33.94 14.64 38.59
N VAL A 429 -33.98 13.34 38.89
CA VAL A 429 -32.96 12.38 38.44
C VAL A 429 -32.96 12.30 36.92
N GLU A 430 -34.11 12.02 36.28
CA GLU A 430 -34.26 11.98 34.82
C GLU A 430 -33.77 13.28 34.16
N ALA A 431 -34.07 14.45 34.73
CA ALA A 431 -33.58 15.74 34.24
C ALA A 431 -32.06 15.91 34.39
N THR A 432 -31.44 15.44 35.49
CA THR A 432 -29.98 15.48 35.64
C THR A 432 -29.25 14.48 34.75
N GLU A 433 -29.85 13.31 34.49
CA GLU A 433 -29.34 12.33 33.53
C GLU A 433 -29.39 12.89 32.11
N LEU A 434 -30.52 13.44 31.68
CA LEU A 434 -30.65 14.12 30.38
C LEU A 434 -29.70 15.32 30.24
N ALA A 435 -29.50 16.10 31.30
CA ALA A 435 -28.55 17.22 31.29
C ALA A 435 -27.09 16.74 31.17
N SER A 436 -26.72 15.62 31.80
CA SER A 436 -25.36 15.07 31.67
C SER A 436 -25.14 14.41 30.31
N GLN A 437 -26.14 13.74 29.75
CA GLN A 437 -26.13 13.24 28.37
C GLN A 437 -26.00 14.37 27.33
N LEU A 438 -26.73 15.49 27.52
CA LEU A 438 -26.60 16.68 26.69
C LEU A 438 -25.18 17.28 26.79
N ALA A 439 -24.65 17.43 28.00
CA ALA A 439 -23.30 17.94 28.23
C ALA A 439 -22.24 17.06 27.55
N GLN A 440 -22.35 15.73 27.68
CA GLN A 440 -21.46 14.79 27.01
C GLN A 440 -21.56 14.91 25.48
N ALA A 441 -22.78 14.90 24.92
CA ALA A 441 -23.01 15.04 23.48
C ALA A 441 -22.46 16.36 22.92
N LEU A 442 -22.53 17.46 23.68
CA LEU A 442 -21.88 18.72 23.32
C LEU A 442 -20.36 18.61 23.35
N THR A 443 -19.74 17.98 24.36
CA THR A 443 -18.28 17.77 24.38
C THR A 443 -17.79 16.83 23.27
N ASP A 444 -18.58 15.81 22.91
CA ASP A 444 -18.27 14.90 21.80
C ASP A 444 -18.44 15.60 20.43
N ARG A 445 -19.44 16.48 20.29
CA ARG A 445 -19.58 17.38 19.13
C ARG A 445 -18.36 18.30 19.02
N ASP A 446 -18.05 19.10 20.05
CA ASP A 446 -16.91 20.01 20.03
C ASP A 446 -15.58 19.26 19.80
N GLY A 447 -15.47 18.04 20.33
CA GLY A 447 -14.35 17.14 20.11
C GLY A 447 -14.28 16.55 18.69
N THR A 448 -15.39 16.44 17.96
CA THR A 448 -15.42 16.03 16.55
C THR A 448 -15.22 17.23 15.61
N GLU A 449 -15.80 18.39 15.91
CA GLU A 449 -15.59 19.65 15.19
C GLU A 449 -14.11 20.03 15.18
N ARG A 450 -13.44 20.07 16.34
CA ARG A 450 -11.98 20.37 16.42
C ARG A 450 -11.11 19.39 15.63
N ARG A 451 -11.50 18.11 15.55
CA ARG A 451 -10.80 17.10 14.72
C ARG A 451 -11.07 17.29 13.23
N ALA A 452 -12.30 17.66 12.86
CA ALA A 452 -12.63 18.00 11.48
C ALA A 452 -11.88 19.26 11.03
N GLU A 453 -11.75 20.28 11.89
CA GLU A 453 -10.93 21.47 11.63
C GLU A 453 -9.44 21.14 11.51
N SER A 454 -8.86 20.33 12.40
CA SER A 454 -7.46 19.93 12.28
C SER A 454 -7.19 19.16 10.99
N PHE A 455 -8.04 18.18 10.64
CA PHE A 455 -7.91 17.46 9.37
C PHE A 455 -8.15 18.36 8.14
N ARG A 456 -8.99 19.39 8.24
CA ARG A 456 -9.15 20.38 7.16
C ARG A 456 -7.90 21.23 6.99
N LEU A 457 -7.29 21.68 8.09
CA LEU A 457 -6.03 22.45 8.07
C LEU A 457 -4.85 21.59 7.58
N ASP A 458 -4.79 20.32 7.96
CA ASP A 458 -3.80 19.37 7.42
C ASP A 458 -4.01 19.12 5.92
N ALA A 459 -5.26 18.98 5.45
CA ALA A 459 -5.57 18.86 4.03
C ALA A 459 -5.23 20.15 3.25
N GLU A 460 -5.55 21.33 3.80
CA GLU A 460 -5.14 22.63 3.25
C GLU A 460 -3.61 22.77 3.19
N ARG A 461 -2.89 22.27 4.19
CA ARG A 461 -1.42 22.27 4.21
C ARG A 461 -0.85 21.31 3.17
N LEU A 462 -1.30 20.05 3.15
CA LEU A 462 -0.79 19.02 2.24
C LEU A 462 -1.11 19.34 0.78
N THR A 463 -2.26 19.98 0.49
CA THR A 463 -2.56 20.46 -0.86
C THR A 463 -1.64 21.61 -1.28
N ARG A 464 -1.36 22.59 -0.40
CA ARG A 464 -0.35 23.65 -0.66
C ARG A 464 1.04 23.04 -0.92
N GLU A 465 1.50 22.14 -0.06
CA GLU A 465 2.79 21.43 -0.22
C GLU A 465 2.83 20.65 -1.54
N ASN A 466 1.74 19.96 -1.92
CA ASN A 466 1.64 19.23 -3.18
C ASN A 466 1.66 20.15 -4.41
N THR A 467 1.01 21.33 -4.36
CA THR A 467 1.09 22.32 -5.45
C THR A 467 2.51 22.87 -5.61
N ILE A 468 3.21 23.17 -4.51
CA ILE A 468 4.60 23.65 -4.52
C ILE A 468 5.54 22.58 -5.09
N LEU A 469 5.41 21.33 -4.64
CA LEU A 469 6.20 20.21 -5.18
C LEU A 469 5.92 19.96 -6.67
N SER A 470 4.67 20.11 -7.11
CA SER A 470 4.29 19.97 -8.53
C SER A 470 4.89 21.08 -9.40
N GLN A 471 4.91 22.33 -8.91
CA GLN A 471 5.61 23.45 -9.55
C GLN A 471 7.12 23.19 -9.62
N GLN A 472 7.75 22.78 -8.51
CA GLN A 472 9.18 22.45 -8.46
C GLN A 472 9.57 21.32 -9.43
N LEU A 473 8.74 20.28 -9.58
CA LEU A 473 8.96 19.22 -10.56
C LEU A 473 8.82 19.70 -12.00
N SER A 474 7.85 20.58 -12.29
CA SER A 474 7.70 21.21 -13.60
C SER A 474 8.91 22.07 -13.96
N ASP A 475 9.38 22.87 -13.00
CA ASP A 475 10.52 23.77 -13.16
C ASP A 475 11.86 23.02 -13.29
N LEU A 476 12.10 21.99 -12.46
CA LEU A 476 13.24 21.10 -12.63
C LEU A 476 13.18 20.37 -13.98
N GLY A 477 12.01 19.89 -14.39
CA GLY A 477 11.79 19.27 -15.70
C GLY A 477 12.00 20.23 -16.87
N ARG A 478 11.77 21.54 -16.70
CA ARG A 478 12.09 22.57 -17.70
C ARG A 478 13.60 22.88 -17.69
N GLN A 479 14.22 23.02 -16.53
CA GLN A 479 15.68 23.20 -16.39
C GLN A 479 16.46 22.05 -17.05
N VAL A 480 16.08 20.80 -16.79
CA VAL A 480 16.68 19.61 -17.43
C VAL A 480 16.47 19.62 -18.94
N ARG A 481 15.27 19.96 -19.45
CA ARG A 481 15.02 20.11 -20.89
C ARG A 481 15.89 21.20 -21.53
N THR A 482 16.05 22.35 -20.89
CA THR A 482 16.90 23.45 -21.37
C THR A 482 18.36 23.01 -21.46
N LEU A 483 18.90 22.39 -20.40
CA LEU A 483 20.27 21.90 -20.36
C LEU A 483 20.51 20.77 -21.38
N ALA A 484 19.55 19.86 -21.54
CA ALA A 484 19.60 18.81 -22.57
C ALA A 484 19.64 19.39 -24.00
N ARG A 485 18.87 20.44 -24.31
CA ARG A 485 19.00 21.14 -25.60
C ARG A 485 20.36 21.79 -25.76
N VAL A 486 20.88 22.48 -24.74
CA VAL A 486 22.19 23.15 -24.81
C VAL A 486 23.32 22.15 -25.08
N LEU A 487 23.27 20.97 -24.46
CA LEU A 487 24.19 19.86 -24.75
C LEU A 487 24.00 19.31 -26.16
N ALA A 488 22.76 18.97 -26.57
CA ALA A 488 22.48 18.43 -27.89
C ALA A 488 22.85 19.39 -29.04
N ALA A 489 22.70 20.70 -28.83
CA ALA A 489 23.09 21.76 -29.77
C ALA A 489 24.62 21.95 -29.83
N HIS A 490 25.33 21.70 -28.73
CA HIS A 490 26.80 21.71 -28.70
C HIS A 490 27.38 20.45 -29.40
N GLU A 491 26.72 19.31 -29.27
CA GLU A 491 27.12 18.06 -29.94
C GLU A 491 26.75 18.05 -31.43
N ASN A 492 25.58 18.58 -31.80
CA ASN A 492 25.08 18.60 -33.18
C ASN A 492 24.48 19.98 -33.53
N PRO A 493 25.28 20.91 -34.09
CA PRO A 493 24.79 22.24 -34.49
C PRO A 493 23.64 22.23 -35.51
N SER A 494 23.45 21.13 -36.25
CA SER A 494 22.32 20.93 -37.17
C SER A 494 20.97 20.74 -36.48
N LEU A 495 20.93 20.31 -35.22
CA LEU A 495 19.67 20.13 -34.47
C LEU A 495 19.05 21.45 -34.00
N GLN A 496 19.81 22.56 -34.02
CA GLN A 496 19.31 23.90 -33.67
C GLN A 496 18.20 24.42 -34.59
N ALA A 497 18.01 23.83 -35.78
CA ALA A 497 17.08 24.33 -36.80
C ALA A 497 15.67 23.70 -36.75
N GLY A 498 15.46 22.64 -35.94
CA GLY A 498 14.17 21.94 -35.81
C GLY A 498 13.48 22.26 -34.49
N ASP A 499 13.88 21.59 -33.41
CA ASP A 499 13.24 21.62 -32.09
C ASP A 499 13.55 22.89 -31.24
N ALA A 500 13.90 24.00 -31.90
CA ALA A 500 14.15 25.29 -31.25
C ALA A 500 12.90 26.17 -31.20
N ALA A 501 12.19 26.31 -32.33
CA ALA A 501 11.07 27.24 -32.49
C ALA A 501 9.98 27.02 -31.44
N ASP A 502 9.41 25.81 -31.39
CA ASP A 502 8.30 25.45 -30.48
C ASP A 502 8.62 25.72 -29.00
N PHE A 503 9.88 25.55 -28.58
CA PHE A 503 10.29 25.75 -27.19
C PHE A 503 10.62 27.21 -26.87
N ASP A 504 11.22 27.94 -27.81
CA ASP A 504 11.44 29.37 -27.64
C ASP A 504 10.10 30.14 -27.66
N GLU A 505 9.08 29.61 -28.34
CA GLU A 505 7.68 30.04 -28.20
C GLU A 505 7.09 29.69 -26.82
N ASP A 506 7.25 28.46 -26.31
CA ASP A 506 6.83 28.08 -24.94
C ASP A 506 7.45 28.97 -23.85
N GLU A 507 8.77 29.22 -23.89
CA GLU A 507 9.47 30.12 -22.97
C GLU A 507 8.99 31.57 -23.13
N ALA A 508 8.71 32.04 -24.34
CA ALA A 508 8.15 33.37 -24.57
C ALA A 508 6.71 33.51 -24.04
N VAL A 509 5.88 32.47 -24.15
CA VAL A 509 4.53 32.43 -23.56
C VAL A 509 4.60 32.44 -22.03
N LEU A 510 5.50 31.67 -21.42
CA LEU A 510 5.70 31.65 -19.97
C LEU A 510 6.20 32.99 -19.43
N ARG A 511 7.12 33.67 -20.13
CA ARG A 511 7.61 35.01 -19.74
C ARG A 511 6.50 36.06 -19.84
N ARG A 512 5.74 36.10 -20.94
CA ARG A 512 4.55 36.98 -21.06
C ARG A 512 3.56 36.74 -19.93
N ARG A 513 3.26 35.47 -19.62
CA ARG A 513 2.35 35.11 -18.53
C ARG A 513 2.84 35.58 -17.15
N ALA A 514 4.15 35.56 -16.90
CA ALA A 514 4.73 36.09 -15.67
C ALA A 514 4.67 37.63 -15.62
N ASP A 515 4.90 38.31 -16.76
CA ASP A 515 4.79 39.76 -16.88
C ASP A 515 3.32 40.24 -16.75
N GLU A 516 2.35 39.42 -17.18
CA GLU A 516 0.90 39.67 -17.10
C GLU A 516 0.31 39.41 -15.71
N LEU A 517 0.77 38.36 -15.01
CA LEU A 517 0.27 38.01 -13.67
C LEU A 517 0.99 38.75 -12.54
N GLY A 518 2.31 38.93 -12.64
CA GLY A 518 3.14 39.53 -11.58
C GLY A 518 3.32 38.67 -10.32
N ASP A 519 2.70 37.49 -10.24
CA ASP A 519 2.83 36.56 -9.11
C ASP A 519 4.30 36.14 -8.90
N THR A 520 4.75 36.13 -7.65
CA THR A 520 6.15 35.77 -7.26
C THR A 520 6.59 34.47 -7.90
N ASP A 521 5.73 33.46 -7.87
CA ASP A 521 6.03 32.10 -8.30
C ASP A 521 6.16 32.07 -9.82
N SER A 522 5.30 32.80 -10.54
CA SER A 522 5.37 32.93 -12.00
C SER A 522 6.66 33.60 -12.46
N VAL A 523 7.11 34.64 -11.73
CA VAL A 523 8.36 35.38 -12.01
C VAL A 523 9.59 34.52 -11.68
N VAL A 524 9.56 33.76 -10.57
CA VAL A 524 10.62 32.80 -10.22
C VAL A 524 10.76 31.74 -11.31
N SER A 525 9.66 31.09 -11.70
CA SER A 525 9.66 30.11 -12.80
C SER A 525 10.19 30.76 -14.09
N ALA A 526 9.57 31.83 -14.58
CA ALA A 526 9.89 32.40 -15.90
C ALA A 526 11.34 32.91 -16.04
N TYR A 527 11.96 33.42 -14.98
CA TYR A 527 13.22 34.17 -15.08
C TYR A 527 14.40 33.64 -14.24
N LEU A 528 14.18 32.76 -13.26
CA LEU A 528 15.21 32.35 -12.29
C LEU A 528 15.51 30.84 -12.28
N VAL A 529 14.79 30.03 -13.07
CA VAL A 529 14.93 28.56 -13.12
C VAL A 529 15.82 28.06 -14.27
N THR A 530 15.71 28.64 -15.46
CA THR A 530 16.37 28.15 -16.68
C THR A 530 17.67 28.90 -16.98
N PHE A 531 18.76 28.15 -17.22
CA PHE A 531 20.07 28.67 -17.60
C PHE A 531 20.70 27.81 -18.70
N ALA A 532 21.52 28.43 -19.55
CA ALA A 532 22.35 27.77 -20.56
C ALA A 532 23.83 27.76 -20.18
N THR A 533 24.31 28.75 -19.41
CA THR A 533 25.72 28.83 -18.96
C THR A 533 25.89 28.92 -17.45
N VAL A 534 27.08 28.53 -16.95
CA VAL A 534 27.47 28.67 -15.54
C VAL A 534 27.46 30.14 -15.10
N ASN A 535 27.73 31.08 -16.01
CA ASN A 535 27.70 32.52 -15.73
C ASN A 535 26.25 33.02 -15.51
N GLU A 536 25.29 32.56 -16.33
CA GLU A 536 23.86 32.84 -16.10
C GLU A 536 23.38 32.25 -14.78
N LEU A 537 23.75 31.00 -14.47
CA LEU A 537 23.45 30.36 -13.19
C LEU A 537 24.01 31.15 -12.01
N GLN A 538 25.22 31.71 -12.11
CA GLN A 538 25.77 32.58 -11.07
C GLN A 538 24.97 33.88 -10.92
N VAL A 539 24.56 34.51 -12.02
CA VAL A 539 23.74 35.74 -12.00
C VAL A 539 22.32 35.47 -11.47
N GLN A 540 21.70 34.34 -11.83
CA GLN A 540 20.40 33.93 -11.29
C GLN A 540 20.50 33.58 -9.80
N ASN A 541 21.53 32.86 -9.36
CA ASN A 541 21.76 32.62 -7.93
C ASN A 541 21.99 33.92 -7.15
N GLN A 542 22.69 34.90 -7.71
CA GLN A 542 22.83 36.22 -7.07
C GLN A 542 21.49 36.96 -6.96
N LYS A 543 20.62 36.87 -7.99
CA LYS A 543 19.24 37.42 -7.93
C LYS A 543 18.39 36.68 -6.89
N LEU A 544 18.40 35.35 -6.89
CA LEU A 544 17.68 34.51 -5.92
C LEU A 544 18.13 34.80 -4.49
N LEU A 545 19.44 34.79 -4.21
CA LEU A 545 20.00 35.10 -2.88
C LEU A 545 19.72 36.54 -2.43
N ARG A 546 19.50 37.47 -3.36
CA ARG A 546 19.03 38.81 -3.04
C ARG A 546 17.54 38.79 -2.67
N ILE A 547 16.70 38.18 -3.50
CA ILE A 547 15.25 38.10 -3.29
C ILE A 547 14.91 37.33 -2.00
N THR A 548 15.59 36.22 -1.70
CA THR A 548 15.33 35.46 -0.46
C THR A 548 15.75 36.22 0.80
N ARG A 549 16.79 37.05 0.74
CA ARG A 549 17.17 37.96 1.85
C ARG A 549 16.18 39.11 2.00
N GLU A 550 15.77 39.73 0.88
CA GLU A 550 14.78 40.82 0.89
C GLU A 550 13.36 40.34 1.27
N MET A 551 13.01 39.08 1.00
CA MET A 551 11.78 38.45 1.51
C MET A 551 11.93 38.00 2.96
N GLY A 552 13.07 37.42 3.36
CA GLY A 552 13.34 37.03 4.74
C GLY A 552 13.17 38.20 5.70
N ALA A 553 13.85 39.33 5.43
CA ALA A 553 13.72 40.54 6.24
C ALA A 553 12.28 41.11 6.29
N LYS A 554 11.49 40.96 5.22
CA LYS A 554 10.06 41.37 5.19
C LYS A 554 9.16 40.42 5.97
N LEU A 555 9.48 39.12 5.99
CA LEU A 555 8.74 38.12 6.77
C LEU A 555 9.08 38.24 8.25
N GLU A 556 10.35 38.42 8.60
CA GLU A 556 10.81 38.71 9.97
C GLU A 556 10.14 39.99 10.50
N GLN A 557 10.21 41.10 9.76
CA GLN A 557 9.52 42.35 10.12
C GLN A 557 8.00 42.17 10.21
N GLY A 558 7.40 41.38 9.31
CA GLY A 558 5.97 41.09 9.32
C GLY A 558 5.52 40.23 10.51
N GLU A 559 6.37 39.31 10.97
CA GLU A 559 6.16 38.51 12.18
C GLU A 559 6.32 39.37 13.44
N GLU A 560 7.33 40.24 13.50
CA GLU A 560 7.49 41.23 14.58
C GLU A 560 6.27 42.17 14.68
N ASP A 561 5.80 42.72 13.56
CA ASP A 561 4.61 43.55 13.48
C ASP A 561 3.33 42.81 13.92
N ALA A 562 3.15 41.57 13.46
CA ALA A 562 1.98 40.75 13.80
C ALA A 562 2.01 40.32 15.27
N ARG A 563 3.19 40.02 15.80
CA ARG A 563 3.42 39.69 17.20
C ARG A 563 3.17 40.89 18.11
N ALA A 564 3.69 42.08 17.77
CA ALA A 564 3.44 43.30 18.51
C ALA A 564 1.95 43.67 18.56
N ARG A 565 1.20 43.39 17.48
CA ARG A 565 -0.27 43.55 17.45
C ARG A 565 -0.97 42.54 18.38
N ARG A 566 -0.61 41.26 18.33
CA ARG A 566 -1.18 40.24 19.24
C ARG A 566 -0.87 40.54 20.70
N GLU A 567 0.39 40.86 21.03
CA GLU A 567 0.77 41.24 22.39
C GLU A 567 0.01 42.52 22.82
N GLY A 568 -0.28 43.46 21.90
CA GLY A 568 -1.15 44.61 22.18
C GLY A 568 -2.62 44.24 22.44
N GLU A 569 -3.21 43.38 21.61
CA GLU A 569 -4.60 42.90 21.71
C GLU A 569 -4.80 42.04 22.97
N GLU A 570 -3.86 41.15 23.29
CA GLU A 570 -3.85 40.34 24.51
C GLU A 570 -3.73 41.22 25.76
N ASN A 571 -2.84 42.22 25.77
CA ASN A 571 -2.75 43.17 26.88
C ASN A 571 -4.04 44.00 27.04
N ALA A 572 -4.69 44.42 25.96
CA ALA A 572 -5.97 45.12 26.02
C ALA A 572 -7.09 44.23 26.61
N ALA A 573 -7.18 42.97 26.16
CA ALA A 573 -8.14 42.01 26.69
C ALA A 573 -7.88 41.65 28.16
N ILE A 574 -6.62 41.61 28.60
CA ILE A 574 -6.24 41.43 30.01
C ILE A 574 -6.70 42.62 30.87
N VAL A 575 -6.57 43.86 30.37
CA VAL A 575 -7.06 45.06 31.06
C VAL A 575 -8.58 45.05 31.17
N GLU A 576 -9.32 44.80 30.07
CA GLU A 576 -10.79 44.70 30.07
C GLU A 576 -11.28 43.59 31.03
N ALA A 577 -10.67 42.41 30.98
CA ALA A 577 -10.98 41.32 31.91
C ALA A 577 -10.69 41.70 33.37
N HIS A 578 -9.61 42.45 33.64
CA HIS A 578 -9.30 42.93 34.99
C HIS A 578 -10.32 43.96 35.48
N GLU A 579 -10.81 44.87 34.63
CA GLU A 579 -11.88 45.81 34.97
C GLU A 579 -13.20 45.08 35.26
N VAL A 580 -13.57 44.09 34.45
CA VAL A 580 -14.75 43.24 34.68
C VAL A 580 -14.62 42.43 35.99
N ILE A 581 -13.43 41.89 36.30
CA ILE A 581 -13.17 41.18 37.55
C ILE A 581 -13.27 42.11 38.77
N LEU A 582 -12.79 43.36 38.69
CA LEU A 582 -12.99 44.35 39.75
C LEU A 582 -14.48 44.68 39.92
N GLY A 583 -15.16 45.03 38.83
CA GLY A 583 -16.61 45.30 38.84
C GLY A 583 -17.49 44.09 39.18
N LEU A 584 -16.95 42.88 39.28
CA LEU A 584 -17.61 41.70 39.86
C LEU A 584 -17.26 41.52 41.35
N LYS A 585 -16.02 41.78 41.78
CA LYS A 585 -15.64 41.81 43.21
C LYS A 585 -16.47 42.82 43.98
N ASP A 586 -16.56 44.05 43.50
CA ASP A 586 -17.36 45.12 44.11
C ASP A 586 -18.83 44.71 44.30
N LYS A 587 -19.40 43.97 43.33
CA LYS A 587 -20.77 43.43 43.41
C LYS A 587 -20.87 42.29 44.42
N VAL A 588 -19.87 41.41 44.53
CA VAL A 588 -19.84 40.34 45.53
C VAL A 588 -19.74 40.94 46.94
N GLU A 589 -18.84 41.89 47.16
CA GLU A 589 -18.68 42.59 48.45
C GLU A 589 -19.98 43.35 48.84
N ALA A 590 -20.61 44.05 47.88
CA ALA A 590 -21.89 44.71 48.11
C ALA A 590 -23.04 43.73 48.44
N GLN A 591 -23.05 42.52 47.87
CA GLN A 591 -24.04 41.49 48.21
C GLN A 591 -23.71 40.81 49.56
N GLN A 592 -22.43 40.59 49.90
CA GLN A 592 -22.02 40.11 51.21
C GLN A 592 -22.43 41.09 52.32
N ALA A 593 -22.22 42.40 52.12
CA ALA A 593 -22.66 43.44 53.05
C ALA A 593 -24.19 43.45 53.27
N ARG A 594 -24.99 43.16 52.22
CA ARG A 594 -26.45 42.99 52.33
C ARG A 594 -26.84 41.72 53.10
N VAL A 595 -26.18 40.59 52.83
CA VAL A 595 -26.41 39.33 53.57
C VAL A 595 -26.05 39.50 55.05
N GLU A 596 -24.99 40.22 55.36
CA GLU A 596 -24.64 40.61 56.73
C GLU A 596 -25.71 41.51 57.38
N ALA A 597 -26.28 42.46 56.65
CA ALA A 597 -27.37 43.30 57.17
C ALA A 597 -28.60 42.44 57.52
N TYR A 598 -29.06 41.59 56.59
CA TYR A 598 -30.17 40.65 56.85
C TYR A 598 -29.88 39.66 57.99
N ALA A 599 -28.62 39.23 58.17
CA ALA A 599 -28.23 38.40 59.32
C ALA A 599 -28.33 39.16 60.65
N LYS A 600 -27.91 40.44 60.68
CA LYS A 600 -28.01 41.32 61.85
C LYS A 600 -29.48 41.61 62.20
N GLU A 601 -30.33 41.83 61.20
CA GLU A 601 -31.79 41.98 61.36
C GLU A 601 -32.47 40.70 61.87
N ARG A 602 -32.17 39.55 61.28
CA ARG A 602 -32.64 38.22 61.73
C ARG A 602 -32.30 37.97 63.20
N ASP A 603 -31.08 38.29 63.60
CA ASP A 603 -30.61 38.02 64.97
C ASP A 603 -31.14 39.06 65.98
N MET A 604 -31.46 40.28 65.54
CA MET A 604 -32.26 41.24 66.30
C MET A 604 -33.71 40.75 66.52
N LEU A 605 -34.36 40.23 65.47
CA LEU A 605 -35.71 39.65 65.54
C LEU A 605 -35.74 38.41 66.46
N ARG A 606 -34.76 37.52 66.37
CA ARG A 606 -34.59 36.38 67.30
C ARG A 606 -34.48 36.83 68.75
N ARG A 607 -33.69 37.89 69.02
CA ARG A 607 -33.57 38.45 70.39
C ARG A 607 -34.93 38.98 70.88
N MET A 608 -35.63 39.81 70.10
CA MET A 608 -36.95 40.32 70.50
C MET A 608 -37.99 39.21 70.74
N LEU A 609 -38.00 38.15 69.92
CA LEU A 609 -38.89 37.00 70.13
C LEU A 609 -38.54 36.22 71.40
N SER A 610 -37.25 35.95 71.65
CA SER A 610 -36.79 35.27 72.87
C SER A 610 -37.16 36.04 74.14
N GLN A 611 -37.14 37.37 74.10
CA GLN A 611 -37.52 38.25 75.21
C GLN A 611 -39.05 38.34 75.43
N ARG A 612 -39.86 37.96 74.44
CA ARG A 612 -41.33 37.87 74.56
C ARG A 612 -41.82 36.50 75.06
N GLY A 613 -41.07 35.43 74.77
CA GLY A 613 -41.50 34.05 75.00
C GLY A 613 -41.24 33.46 76.41
N SER A 614 -40.46 34.13 77.27
CA SER A 614 -40.04 33.59 78.57
C SER A 614 -40.87 34.15 79.73
N GLY A 615 -42.15 33.76 79.81
CA GLY A 615 -43.09 34.36 80.75
C GLY A 615 -44.40 33.60 80.97
N GLY A 616 -44.35 32.30 81.28
CA GLY A 616 -45.55 31.53 81.62
C GLY A 616 -45.28 30.12 82.16
N ALA A 617 -45.81 29.85 83.36
CA ALA A 617 -46.07 28.55 83.99
C ALA A 617 -44.96 27.45 83.99
N ALA A 618 -44.36 27.20 85.17
CA ALA A 618 -44.53 25.93 85.92
C ALA A 618 -43.75 25.90 87.26
N ALA A 619 -44.22 25.04 88.18
CA ALA A 619 -43.54 24.51 89.38
C ALA A 619 -43.34 25.40 90.64
N ALA A 620 -44.32 25.36 91.54
CA ALA A 620 -44.13 25.25 93.00
C ALA A 620 -45.43 24.74 93.66
N ALA A 621 -45.36 23.81 94.63
CA ALA A 621 -46.53 23.31 95.35
C ALA A 621 -46.17 22.83 96.77
N ALA A 622 -46.88 23.31 97.80
CA ALA A 622 -47.07 22.65 99.10
C ALA A 622 -48.10 23.39 100.02
N ASP A 623 -48.96 22.59 100.65
CA ASP A 623 -49.52 22.71 102.02
C ASP A 623 -50.92 23.34 102.32
N ALA A 624 -51.50 22.89 103.45
CA ALA A 624 -52.61 23.43 104.27
C ALA A 624 -54.12 23.19 103.91
N GLY A 625 -54.58 21.93 104.03
CA GLY A 625 -55.52 21.46 105.09
C GLY A 625 -56.97 22.02 105.35
N ALA A 626 -57.97 21.13 105.17
CA ALA A 626 -59.16 20.85 106.02
C ALA A 626 -60.39 21.84 106.13
N LEU A 627 -61.59 21.49 106.65
CA LEU A 627 -62.51 20.30 106.58
C LEU A 627 -63.86 20.59 107.37
N VAL A 628 -64.96 19.81 107.17
CA VAL A 628 -66.18 19.62 108.05
C VAL A 628 -67.30 20.73 108.08
N ALA A 629 -68.60 20.51 108.41
CA ALA A 629 -69.66 19.52 108.01
C ALA A 629 -71.10 19.80 108.61
N THR A 630 -72.17 19.41 107.86
CA THR A 630 -73.48 18.73 108.21
C THR A 630 -74.43 19.02 109.42
N GLY A 631 -75.76 18.86 109.17
CA GLY A 631 -76.86 18.49 110.11
C GLY A 631 -78.28 18.99 109.67
N ALA A 632 -79.46 18.72 110.27
CA ALA A 632 -80.14 17.56 110.93
C ALA A 632 -81.54 18.03 111.51
N ALA A 633 -82.64 17.29 111.78
CA ALA A 633 -83.24 16.00 111.34
C ALA A 633 -84.71 15.83 111.91
N ALA A 634 -85.44 14.74 111.59
CA ALA A 634 -86.73 14.21 112.17
C ALA A 634 -88.11 14.84 111.76
N GLY A 635 -89.26 14.11 111.74
CA GLY A 635 -89.44 12.64 111.86
C GLY A 635 -90.89 12.06 112.03
N ASP A 636 -90.99 10.75 111.74
CA ASP A 636 -91.81 9.70 112.40
C ASP A 636 -93.32 9.44 112.15
N THR A 637 -94.04 10.18 111.30
CA THR A 637 -95.25 9.61 110.62
C THR A 637 -94.97 9.19 109.18
N ASP A 638 -93.91 9.73 108.59
CA ASP A 638 -93.39 9.29 107.29
C ASP A 638 -92.82 7.86 107.35
N ALA A 639 -92.33 7.39 108.51
CA ALA A 639 -91.56 6.15 108.64
C ALA A 639 -92.21 4.91 108.01
N ALA A 640 -93.52 4.73 108.13
CA ALA A 640 -94.24 3.59 107.53
C ALA A 640 -94.45 3.73 106.02
N ARG A 641 -94.58 4.97 105.51
CA ARG A 641 -94.63 5.25 104.06
C ARG A 641 -93.24 5.13 103.45
N LEU A 642 -92.25 5.78 104.06
CA LEU A 642 -90.83 5.64 103.73
C LEU A 642 -90.38 4.18 103.71
N LEU A 643 -90.87 3.30 104.58
CA LEU A 643 -90.55 1.87 104.49
C LEU A 643 -91.18 1.18 103.27
N ALA A 644 -92.40 1.53 102.88
CA ALA A 644 -93.04 1.01 101.66
C ALA A 644 -92.40 1.61 100.39
N ASP A 645 -92.10 2.91 100.39
CA ASP A 645 -91.41 3.62 99.33
C ASP A 645 -89.97 3.11 99.17
N VAL A 646 -89.26 2.83 100.27
CA VAL A 646 -87.93 2.20 100.26
C VAL A 646 -87.99 0.75 99.78
N GLN A 647 -89.04 -0.02 100.12
CA GLN A 647 -89.24 -1.36 99.54
C GLN A 647 -89.51 -1.28 98.03
N ALA A 648 -90.38 -0.39 97.57
CA ALA A 648 -90.63 -0.16 96.15
C ALA A 648 -89.37 0.30 95.42
N ASN A 649 -88.58 1.20 96.01
CA ASN A 649 -87.30 1.65 95.48
C ASN A 649 -86.24 0.53 95.48
N PHE A 650 -86.23 -0.38 96.46
CA PHE A 650 -85.32 -1.53 96.46
C PHE A 650 -85.69 -2.58 95.41
N ASP A 651 -86.97 -2.84 95.18
CA ASP A 651 -87.40 -3.77 94.13
C ASP A 651 -87.32 -3.14 92.73
N ALA A 652 -87.52 -1.83 92.58
CA ALA A 652 -87.17 -1.07 91.38
C ALA A 652 -85.66 -1.12 91.11
N TYR A 653 -84.82 -0.81 92.10
CA TYR A 653 -83.36 -0.92 91.99
C TYR A 653 -82.90 -2.35 91.67
N ARG A 654 -83.56 -3.39 92.20
CA ARG A 654 -83.31 -4.78 91.80
C ARG A 654 -83.69 -5.04 90.34
N ALA A 655 -84.81 -4.52 89.86
CA ALA A 655 -85.23 -4.66 88.47
C ALA A 655 -84.26 -3.93 87.52
N GLU A 656 -83.85 -2.71 87.86
CA GLU A 656 -82.85 -1.93 87.12
C GLU A 656 -81.49 -2.63 87.13
N MET A 657 -80.99 -3.09 88.28
CA MET A 657 -79.74 -3.87 88.36
C MET A 657 -79.85 -5.23 87.65
N ALA A 658 -81.03 -5.86 87.57
CA ALA A 658 -81.23 -7.06 86.77
C ALA A 658 -81.13 -6.74 85.27
N VAL A 659 -81.78 -5.66 84.81
CA VAL A 659 -81.72 -5.17 83.43
C VAL A 659 -80.31 -4.72 83.05
N ASP A 660 -79.61 -3.99 83.92
CA ASP A 660 -78.26 -3.49 83.65
C ASP A 660 -77.21 -4.60 83.73
N THR A 661 -77.30 -5.54 84.67
CA THR A 661 -76.44 -6.72 84.61
C THR A 661 -76.80 -7.66 83.45
N GLN A 662 -78.00 -7.59 82.87
CA GLN A 662 -78.31 -8.28 81.62
C GLN A 662 -77.72 -7.53 80.41
N ARG A 663 -77.91 -6.21 80.31
CA ARG A 663 -77.25 -5.35 79.30
C ARG A 663 -75.74 -5.54 79.29
N LEU A 664 -75.09 -5.51 80.45
CA LEU A 664 -73.64 -5.75 80.59
C LEU A 664 -73.22 -7.16 80.18
N ARG A 665 -74.06 -8.19 80.36
CA ARG A 665 -73.80 -9.55 79.84
C ARG A 665 -73.96 -9.61 78.33
N ASP A 666 -74.99 -8.96 77.78
CA ASP A 666 -75.24 -8.90 76.34
C ASP A 666 -74.14 -8.10 75.62
N ASP A 667 -73.66 -7.00 76.22
CA ASP A 667 -72.56 -6.19 75.69
C ASP A 667 -71.20 -6.89 75.85
N LEU A 668 -70.97 -7.62 76.95
CA LEU A 668 -69.81 -8.50 77.07
C LEU A 668 -69.84 -9.61 76.00
N ALA A 669 -71.00 -10.22 75.74
CA ALA A 669 -71.17 -11.23 74.69
C ALA A 669 -70.97 -10.62 73.29
N ARG A 670 -71.52 -9.43 73.01
CA ARG A 670 -71.28 -8.67 71.77
C ARG A 670 -69.81 -8.31 71.59
N ALA A 671 -69.13 -7.89 72.66
CA ALA A 671 -67.70 -7.59 72.63
C ALA A 671 -66.85 -8.85 72.39
N GLN A 672 -67.16 -9.97 73.05
CA GLN A 672 -66.51 -11.26 72.81
C GLN A 672 -66.74 -11.77 71.39
N GLN A 673 -67.95 -11.62 70.84
CA GLN A 673 -68.25 -11.99 69.45
C GLN A 673 -67.46 -11.13 68.45
N ARG A 674 -67.40 -9.81 68.65
CA ARG A 674 -66.60 -8.89 67.82
C ARG A 674 -65.11 -9.21 67.92
N ALA A 675 -64.59 -9.48 69.12
CA ALA A 675 -63.20 -9.87 69.33
C ALA A 675 -62.86 -11.21 68.64
N ALA A 676 -63.77 -12.20 68.69
CA ALA A 676 -63.62 -13.46 67.98
C ALA A 676 -63.64 -13.27 66.45
N GLN A 677 -64.57 -12.45 65.93
CA GLN A 677 -64.61 -12.09 64.50
C GLN A 677 -63.30 -11.44 64.06
N ALA A 678 -62.87 -10.38 64.74
CA ALA A 678 -61.60 -9.70 64.49
C ALA A 678 -60.39 -10.65 64.56
N HIS A 679 -60.38 -11.61 65.49
CA HIS A 679 -59.34 -12.65 65.53
C HIS A 679 -59.38 -13.57 64.30
N THR A 680 -60.57 -13.98 63.83
CA THR A 680 -60.67 -14.80 62.61
C THR A 680 -60.29 -14.02 61.35
N ASP A 681 -60.58 -12.73 61.26
CA ASP A 681 -60.24 -11.90 60.11
C ASP A 681 -58.76 -11.51 60.11
N LEU A 682 -58.16 -11.27 61.28
CA LEU A 682 -56.71 -11.17 61.45
C LEU A 682 -56.00 -12.48 61.04
N ALA A 683 -56.56 -13.65 61.38
CA ALA A 683 -56.01 -14.94 60.96
C ALA A 683 -56.12 -15.16 59.44
N LYS A 684 -57.25 -14.81 58.80
CA LYS A 684 -57.40 -14.83 57.34
C LYS A 684 -56.40 -13.90 56.66
N SER A 685 -56.28 -12.66 57.14
CA SER A 685 -55.36 -11.65 56.60
C SER A 685 -53.90 -12.08 56.71
N LYS A 686 -53.49 -12.69 57.83
CA LYS A 686 -52.16 -13.29 57.98
C LYS A 686 -51.93 -14.45 57.01
N ALA A 687 -52.84 -15.41 56.92
CA ALA A 687 -52.73 -16.52 55.98
C ALA A 687 -52.70 -16.07 54.50
N GLN A 688 -53.44 -15.02 54.15
CA GLN A 688 -53.37 -14.37 52.83
C GLN A 688 -52.03 -13.68 52.60
N SER A 689 -51.49 -12.98 53.61
CA SER A 689 -50.17 -12.33 53.54
C SER A 689 -49.04 -13.36 53.39
N GLU A 690 -49.09 -14.45 54.13
CA GLU A 690 -48.15 -15.58 54.06
C GLU A 690 -48.24 -16.28 52.69
N PHE A 691 -49.44 -16.52 52.17
CA PHE A 691 -49.65 -17.07 50.82
C PHE A 691 -49.10 -16.15 49.72
N LEU A 692 -49.34 -14.84 49.82
CA LEU A 692 -48.80 -13.85 48.87
C LEU A 692 -47.27 -13.74 48.97
N ALA A 693 -46.71 -13.83 50.18
CA ALA A 693 -45.27 -13.83 50.40
C ALA A 693 -44.60 -15.08 49.77
N GLU A 694 -45.12 -16.29 50.00
CA GLU A 694 -44.60 -17.50 49.34
C GLU A 694 -44.80 -17.46 47.82
N ARG A 695 -45.94 -16.96 47.32
CA ARG A 695 -46.15 -16.77 45.88
C ARG A 695 -45.12 -15.79 45.28
N PHE A 696 -44.80 -14.71 45.98
CA PHE A 696 -43.75 -13.77 45.57
C PHE A 696 -42.36 -14.42 45.63
N ARG A 697 -42.08 -15.20 46.69
CA ARG A 697 -40.83 -15.96 46.87
C ARG A 697 -40.59 -16.92 45.70
N LEU A 698 -41.59 -17.73 45.35
CA LEU A 698 -41.57 -18.67 44.22
C LEU A 698 -41.45 -17.95 42.86
N LEU A 699 -42.13 -16.82 42.68
CA LEU A 699 -42.01 -16.02 41.45
C LEU A 699 -40.60 -15.43 41.30
N ASN A 700 -39.99 -14.97 42.39
CA ASN A 700 -38.64 -14.43 42.40
C ASN A 700 -37.58 -15.52 42.20
N GLU A 701 -37.76 -16.71 42.79
CA GLU A 701 -36.94 -17.90 42.51
C GLU A 701 -37.03 -18.31 41.04
N SER A 702 -38.23 -18.30 40.45
CA SER A 702 -38.44 -18.56 39.03
C SER A 702 -37.81 -17.50 38.12
N PHE A 703 -37.85 -16.22 38.51
CA PHE A 703 -37.25 -15.12 37.77
C PHE A 703 -35.72 -15.19 37.77
N GLU A 704 -35.08 -15.41 38.93
CA GLU A 704 -33.62 -15.59 38.99
C GLU A 704 -33.15 -16.84 38.25
N LEU A 705 -33.96 -17.92 38.22
CA LEU A 705 -33.66 -19.10 37.42
C LEU A 705 -33.73 -18.81 35.91
N GLN A 706 -34.78 -18.15 35.43
CA GLN A 706 -34.90 -17.73 34.01
C GLN A 706 -33.80 -16.74 33.59
N LYS A 707 -33.45 -15.79 34.47
CA LYS A 707 -32.32 -14.87 34.30
C LYS A 707 -30.98 -15.61 34.25
N GLY A 708 -30.84 -16.66 35.07
CA GLY A 708 -29.73 -17.61 35.02
C GLY A 708 -29.63 -18.31 33.66
N GLU A 709 -30.73 -18.90 33.17
CA GLU A 709 -30.82 -19.55 31.86
C GLU A 709 -30.50 -18.57 30.71
N MET A 710 -31.07 -17.36 30.74
CA MET A 710 -30.79 -16.31 29.75
C MET A 710 -29.31 -15.93 29.73
N SER A 711 -28.65 -15.85 30.90
CA SER A 711 -27.20 -15.62 30.97
C SER A 711 -26.37 -16.77 30.39
N GLN A 712 -26.84 -18.03 30.54
CA GLN A 712 -26.19 -19.20 29.96
C GLN A 712 -26.38 -19.27 28.44
N MET A 713 -27.58 -18.92 27.95
CA MET A 713 -27.86 -18.86 26.51
C MET A 713 -27.07 -17.74 25.83
N SER A 714 -26.92 -16.58 26.47
CA SER A 714 -26.04 -15.50 26.02
C SER A 714 -24.57 -15.94 25.94
N LYS A 715 -24.05 -16.62 26.99
CA LYS A 715 -22.69 -17.20 26.97
C LYS A 715 -22.50 -18.22 25.84
N ARG A 716 -23.44 -19.15 25.65
CA ARG A 716 -23.41 -20.13 24.56
C ARG A 716 -23.46 -19.47 23.19
N ALA A 717 -24.23 -18.40 23.01
CA ALA A 717 -24.27 -17.64 21.76
C ALA A 717 -22.92 -16.98 21.47
N LEU A 718 -22.28 -16.38 22.47
CA LEU A 718 -20.93 -15.80 22.35
C LEU A 718 -19.87 -16.88 22.05
N GLU A 719 -19.92 -18.02 22.72
CA GLU A 719 -19.03 -19.17 22.47
C GLU A 719 -19.19 -19.71 21.04
N LEU A 720 -20.44 -19.85 20.56
CA LEU A 720 -20.74 -20.25 19.18
C LEU A 720 -20.23 -19.21 18.17
N GLN A 721 -20.41 -17.91 18.43
CA GLN A 721 -19.90 -16.83 17.58
C GLN A 721 -18.36 -16.82 17.52
N GLN A 722 -17.67 -17.02 18.66
CA GLN A 722 -16.22 -17.17 18.69
C GLN A 722 -15.74 -18.42 17.94
N ASN A 723 -16.51 -19.51 17.96
CA ASN A 723 -16.16 -20.75 17.27
C ASN A 723 -16.46 -20.66 15.76
N MET A 724 -17.51 -19.95 15.35
CA MET A 724 -17.74 -19.54 13.95
C MET A 724 -16.55 -18.74 13.42
N ALA A 725 -16.15 -17.67 14.10
CA ALA A 725 -15.00 -16.84 13.68
C ALA A 725 -13.68 -17.64 13.60
N LYS A 726 -13.45 -18.60 14.51
CA LYS A 726 -12.31 -19.53 14.43
C LYS A 726 -12.40 -20.46 13.22
N GLN A 727 -13.58 -20.97 12.87
CA GLN A 727 -13.79 -21.79 11.68
C GLN A 727 -13.64 -20.98 10.39
N GLU A 728 -14.12 -19.74 10.36
CA GLU A 728 -13.92 -18.82 9.23
C GLU A 728 -12.44 -18.51 9.02
N MET A 729 -11.69 -18.15 10.07
CA MET A 729 -10.23 -17.96 9.99
C MET A 729 -9.49 -19.23 9.53
N ALA A 730 -9.88 -20.42 10.02
CA ALA A 730 -9.29 -21.68 9.59
C ALA A 730 -9.64 -22.03 8.12
N SER A 731 -10.86 -21.72 7.69
CA SER A 731 -11.28 -21.88 6.30
C SER A 731 -10.52 -20.93 5.38
N HIS A 732 -10.36 -19.66 5.76
CA HIS A 732 -9.57 -18.69 4.99
C HIS A 732 -8.12 -19.14 4.88
N LYS A 733 -7.47 -19.49 5.99
CA LYS A 733 -6.09 -20.01 5.96
C LYS A 733 -5.96 -21.23 5.04
N THR A 734 -6.85 -22.22 5.14
CA THR A 734 -6.79 -23.40 4.26
C THR A 734 -7.07 -23.05 2.79
N THR A 735 -7.83 -22.00 2.48
CA THR A 735 -7.92 -21.50 1.09
C THR A 735 -6.66 -20.78 0.61
N GLU A 736 -5.93 -20.07 1.48
CA GLU A 736 -4.62 -19.50 1.14
C GLU A 736 -3.57 -20.61 0.93
N ASP A 737 -3.46 -21.55 1.87
CA ASP A 737 -2.58 -22.73 1.75
C ASP A 737 -2.85 -23.50 0.44
N LEU A 738 -4.13 -23.66 0.04
CA LEU A 738 -4.52 -24.28 -1.24
C LEU A 738 -4.16 -23.45 -2.48
N LEU A 739 -4.20 -22.12 -2.41
CA LEU A 739 -3.80 -21.24 -3.51
C LEU A 739 -2.28 -21.26 -3.70
N ASP A 740 -1.51 -21.26 -2.61
CA ASP A 740 -0.05 -21.33 -2.66
C ASP A 740 0.44 -22.72 -3.12
N LEU A 741 -0.17 -23.81 -2.62
CA LEU A 741 0.06 -25.17 -3.12
C LEU A 741 -0.32 -25.32 -4.60
N ARG A 742 -1.36 -24.64 -5.07
CA ARG A 742 -1.72 -24.62 -6.49
C ARG A 742 -0.68 -23.83 -7.31
N SER A 743 -0.24 -22.68 -6.83
CA SER A 743 0.74 -21.85 -7.54
C SER A 743 2.09 -22.55 -7.70
N THR A 744 2.54 -23.27 -6.67
CA THR A 744 3.77 -24.08 -6.70
C THR A 744 3.60 -25.33 -7.55
N ALA A 745 2.43 -25.99 -7.53
CA ALA A 745 2.14 -27.09 -8.45
C ALA A 745 2.12 -26.64 -9.92
N ASP A 746 1.62 -25.43 -10.22
CA ASP A 746 1.62 -24.87 -11.57
C ASP A 746 3.03 -24.40 -12.00
N GLN A 747 3.85 -23.85 -11.10
CA GLN A 747 5.29 -23.61 -11.33
C GLN A 747 6.03 -24.91 -11.68
N LEU A 748 5.91 -25.95 -10.85
CA LEU A 748 6.52 -27.27 -11.08
C LEU A 748 6.03 -27.93 -12.37
N ARG A 749 4.78 -27.67 -12.81
CA ARG A 749 4.28 -28.11 -14.12
C ARG A 749 4.99 -27.40 -15.28
N HIS A 750 5.21 -26.09 -15.18
CA HIS A 750 5.95 -25.33 -16.18
C HIS A 750 7.42 -25.75 -16.25
N GLU A 751 8.10 -25.89 -15.11
CA GLU A 751 9.47 -26.42 -15.04
C GLU A 751 9.56 -27.83 -15.64
N ASN A 752 8.62 -28.71 -15.31
CA ASN A 752 8.60 -30.07 -15.85
C ASN A 752 8.30 -30.11 -17.36
N ALA A 753 7.58 -29.12 -17.90
CA ALA A 753 7.38 -28.96 -19.34
C ALA A 753 8.65 -28.45 -20.05
N ASN A 754 9.35 -27.47 -19.45
CA ASN A 754 10.63 -26.97 -19.96
C ASN A 754 11.70 -28.07 -19.96
N LEU A 755 11.87 -28.78 -18.84
CA LEU A 755 12.81 -29.91 -18.74
C LEU A 755 12.48 -31.05 -19.73
N LYS A 756 11.21 -31.21 -20.12
CA LYS A 756 10.82 -32.15 -21.19
C LYS A 756 11.24 -31.67 -22.57
N SER A 757 10.99 -30.40 -22.92
CA SER A 757 11.37 -29.85 -24.22
C SER A 757 12.89 -29.73 -24.37
N GLU A 758 13.61 -29.31 -23.33
CA GLU A 758 15.07 -29.35 -23.26
C GLU A 758 15.62 -30.76 -23.50
N ARG A 759 15.07 -31.78 -22.83
CA ARG A 759 15.46 -33.18 -23.03
C ARG A 759 15.15 -33.68 -24.46
N GLU A 760 14.11 -33.19 -25.09
CA GLU A 760 13.77 -33.53 -26.49
C GLU A 760 14.71 -32.83 -27.49
N VAL A 761 15.07 -31.57 -27.24
CA VAL A 761 16.12 -30.86 -28.00
C VAL A 761 17.48 -31.54 -27.85
N LEU A 762 17.88 -31.90 -26.62
CA LEU A 762 19.12 -32.62 -26.34
C LEU A 762 19.16 -33.98 -27.04
N LYS A 763 18.09 -34.78 -26.99
CA LYS A 763 17.98 -36.01 -27.79
C LYS A 763 18.06 -35.77 -29.29
N GLY A 764 17.52 -34.64 -29.76
CA GLY A 764 17.65 -34.20 -31.15
C GLY A 764 19.08 -33.78 -31.53
N VAL A 765 19.91 -33.36 -30.57
CA VAL A 765 21.36 -33.13 -30.75
C VAL A 765 22.12 -34.47 -30.70
N GLU A 766 21.90 -35.30 -29.68
CA GLU A 766 22.50 -36.64 -29.54
C GLU A 766 22.29 -37.50 -30.79
N LYS A 767 21.05 -37.51 -31.33
CA LYS A 767 20.74 -38.27 -32.55
C LYS A 767 21.52 -37.77 -33.76
N ARG A 768 21.62 -36.45 -33.96
CA ARG A 768 22.39 -35.86 -35.08
C ARG A 768 23.88 -36.15 -34.95
N LEU A 769 24.47 -35.94 -33.77
CA LEU A 769 25.87 -36.27 -33.50
C LEU A 769 26.14 -37.78 -33.67
N GLY A 770 25.18 -38.65 -33.33
CA GLY A 770 25.25 -40.09 -33.58
C GLY A 770 25.19 -40.44 -35.07
N GLU A 771 24.34 -39.77 -35.85
CA GLU A 771 24.24 -39.93 -37.30
C GLU A 771 25.49 -39.41 -38.04
N GLU A 772 26.02 -38.26 -37.63
CA GLU A 772 27.28 -37.66 -38.10
C GLU A 772 28.49 -38.55 -37.79
N ASN A 773 28.62 -39.05 -36.55
CA ASN A 773 29.69 -39.97 -36.16
C ASN A 773 29.57 -41.31 -36.90
N ALA A 774 28.36 -41.82 -37.12
CA ALA A 774 28.13 -43.01 -37.95
C ALA A 774 28.45 -42.78 -39.44
N ALA A 775 28.33 -41.56 -39.96
CA ALA A 775 28.77 -41.19 -41.30
C ALA A 775 30.30 -41.11 -41.38
N LEU A 776 30.94 -40.34 -40.49
CA LEU A 776 32.41 -40.22 -40.40
C LEU A 776 33.10 -41.58 -40.18
N SER A 777 32.48 -42.49 -39.42
CA SER A 777 32.97 -43.86 -39.22
C SER A 777 32.92 -44.68 -40.52
N LYS A 778 31.86 -44.56 -41.32
CA LYS A 778 31.77 -45.19 -42.66
C LYS A 778 32.78 -44.59 -43.64
N GLU A 779 32.94 -43.27 -43.65
CA GLU A 779 33.94 -42.59 -44.49
C GLU A 779 35.36 -43.00 -44.10
N ARG A 780 35.67 -43.06 -42.80
CA ARG A 780 36.96 -43.54 -42.30
C ARG A 780 37.21 -45.01 -42.64
N ALA A 781 36.19 -45.87 -42.57
CA ALA A 781 36.29 -47.26 -43.00
C ALA A 781 36.56 -47.34 -44.52
N HIS A 782 35.81 -46.59 -45.34
CA HIS A 782 35.99 -46.54 -46.79
C HIS A 782 37.38 -46.01 -47.19
N LEU A 783 37.89 -44.96 -46.51
CA LEU A 783 39.25 -44.46 -46.69
C LEU A 783 40.30 -45.48 -46.23
N SER A 784 40.04 -46.26 -45.17
CA SER A 784 40.92 -47.34 -44.73
C SER A 784 40.97 -48.49 -45.74
N ASP A 785 39.84 -48.84 -46.35
CA ASP A 785 39.78 -49.85 -47.42
C ASP A 785 40.44 -49.34 -48.70
N LEU A 786 40.26 -48.06 -49.06
CA LEU A 786 40.96 -47.42 -50.17
C LEU A 786 42.48 -47.40 -49.94
N MET A 787 42.94 -47.04 -48.74
CA MET A 787 44.36 -47.10 -48.37
C MET A 787 44.90 -48.53 -48.43
N ARG A 788 44.13 -49.53 -47.98
CA ARG A 788 44.50 -50.94 -48.10
C ARG A 788 44.60 -51.39 -49.56
N ASN A 789 43.65 -50.98 -50.41
CA ASN A 789 43.62 -51.30 -51.83
C ASN A 789 44.78 -50.63 -52.58
N LEU A 790 45.10 -49.37 -52.25
CA LEU A 790 46.28 -48.68 -52.76
C LEU A 790 47.57 -49.37 -52.30
N GLN A 791 47.65 -49.82 -51.04
CA GLN A 791 48.81 -50.56 -50.55
C GLN A 791 48.93 -51.93 -51.22
N THR A 792 47.85 -52.65 -51.52
CA THR A 792 47.92 -53.89 -52.32
C THR A 792 48.35 -53.62 -53.76
N LEU A 793 47.84 -52.57 -54.40
CA LEU A 793 48.28 -52.16 -55.74
C LEU A 793 49.75 -51.72 -55.78
N GLN A 794 50.24 -51.02 -54.74
CA GLN A 794 51.66 -50.70 -54.59
C GLN A 794 52.50 -51.98 -54.42
N ASN A 795 52.10 -52.90 -53.54
CA ASN A 795 52.77 -54.20 -53.39
C ASN A 795 52.77 -55.02 -54.69
N GLU A 796 51.70 -54.96 -55.50
CA GLU A 796 51.61 -55.62 -56.80
C GLU A 796 52.47 -54.93 -57.86
N LEU A 797 52.52 -53.60 -57.90
CA LEU A 797 53.43 -52.84 -58.77
C LEU A 797 54.89 -53.08 -58.40
N GLU A 798 55.23 -53.14 -57.11
CA GLU A 798 56.57 -53.49 -56.63
C GLU A 798 56.92 -54.95 -56.97
N ARG A 799 56.01 -55.91 -56.81
CA ARG A 799 56.22 -57.31 -57.24
C ARG A 799 56.43 -57.40 -58.75
N ASN A 800 55.56 -56.77 -59.55
CA ASN A 800 55.68 -56.74 -61.01
C ASN A 800 56.98 -56.05 -61.47
N SER A 801 57.40 -54.97 -60.79
CA SER A 801 58.67 -54.28 -61.03
C SER A 801 59.87 -55.16 -60.67
N ASN A 802 59.84 -55.84 -59.51
CA ASN A 802 60.89 -56.74 -59.08
C ASN A 802 60.98 -58.01 -59.94
N ASP A 803 59.85 -58.56 -60.41
CA ASP A 803 59.85 -59.68 -61.34
C ASP A 803 60.24 -59.26 -62.76
N ALA A 804 59.95 -58.02 -63.18
CA ALA A 804 60.50 -57.45 -64.41
C ALA A 804 62.02 -57.24 -64.31
N ARG A 805 62.53 -56.72 -63.18
CA ARG A 805 63.96 -56.62 -62.88
C ARG A 805 64.64 -57.99 -62.91
N ARG A 806 64.10 -58.99 -62.19
CA ARG A 806 64.59 -60.37 -62.23
C ARG A 806 64.61 -60.96 -63.64
N ARG A 807 63.58 -60.73 -64.47
CA ARG A 807 63.58 -61.18 -65.87
C ARG A 807 64.67 -60.50 -66.70
N LEU A 808 64.94 -59.21 -66.46
CA LEU A 808 66.03 -58.47 -67.11
C LEU A 808 67.41 -58.92 -66.59
N GLU A 809 67.55 -59.22 -65.30
CA GLU A 809 68.76 -59.79 -64.68
C GLU A 809 69.02 -61.21 -65.19
N GLU A 810 68.00 -62.06 -65.33
CA GLU A 810 68.07 -63.37 -65.98
C GLU A 810 68.42 -63.26 -67.47
N GLN A 811 67.90 -62.26 -68.19
CA GLN A 811 68.30 -62.01 -69.58
C GLN A 811 69.74 -61.52 -69.68
N ASN A 812 70.16 -60.61 -68.81
CA ASN A 812 71.51 -60.07 -68.80
C ASN A 812 72.54 -61.14 -68.43
N THR A 813 72.29 -61.94 -67.38
CA THR A 813 73.17 -63.07 -67.03
C THR A 813 73.23 -64.16 -68.11
N ARG A 814 72.14 -64.40 -68.86
CA ARG A 814 72.17 -65.26 -70.06
C ARG A 814 73.00 -64.65 -71.19
N LEU A 815 72.92 -63.33 -71.41
CA LEU A 815 73.73 -62.62 -72.41
C LEU A 815 75.21 -62.56 -72.01
N GLU A 816 75.51 -62.39 -70.72
CA GLU A 816 76.87 -62.46 -70.14
C GLU A 816 77.45 -63.86 -70.27
N ALA A 817 76.66 -64.91 -70.01
CA ALA A 817 77.06 -66.30 -70.22
C ALA A 817 77.32 -66.61 -71.71
N GLN A 818 76.46 -66.12 -72.62
CA GLN A 818 76.69 -66.22 -74.07
C GLN A 818 77.93 -65.42 -74.50
N ALA A 819 78.17 -64.25 -73.94
CA ALA A 819 79.37 -63.44 -74.22
C ALA A 819 80.65 -64.09 -73.66
N ALA A 820 80.56 -64.81 -72.53
CA ALA A 820 81.65 -65.64 -72.01
C ALA A 820 81.90 -66.85 -72.93
N GLU A 821 80.87 -67.59 -73.32
CA GLU A 821 80.99 -68.73 -74.24
C GLU A 821 81.53 -68.31 -75.62
N LEU A 822 81.15 -67.13 -76.12
CA LEU A 822 81.69 -66.54 -77.35
C LEU A 822 83.15 -66.08 -77.18
N LYS A 823 83.54 -65.54 -76.02
CA LYS A 823 84.94 -65.24 -75.69
C LYS A 823 85.78 -66.52 -75.61
N ASP A 824 85.26 -67.58 -75.00
CA ASP A 824 85.97 -68.85 -74.89
C ASP A 824 86.11 -69.54 -76.25
N LYS A 825 85.08 -69.48 -77.12
CA LYS A 825 85.19 -69.91 -78.53
C LYS A 825 86.20 -69.06 -79.30
N LEU A 826 86.21 -67.74 -79.11
CA LEU A 826 87.19 -66.84 -79.74
C LEU A 826 88.62 -67.13 -79.24
N ASN A 827 88.79 -67.42 -77.95
CA ASN A 827 90.06 -67.82 -77.36
C ASN A 827 90.52 -69.17 -77.95
N GLN A 828 89.63 -70.17 -77.97
CA GLN A 828 89.89 -71.48 -78.58
C GLN A 828 90.25 -71.38 -80.06
N GLU A 829 89.61 -70.51 -80.85
CA GLU A 829 90.01 -70.27 -82.24
C GLU A 829 91.28 -69.42 -82.38
N SER A 830 91.56 -68.52 -81.43
CA SER A 830 92.86 -67.84 -81.38
C SER A 830 94.00 -68.83 -81.10
N ASP A 831 93.76 -69.82 -80.24
CA ASP A 831 94.72 -70.89 -79.91
C ASP A 831 94.77 -71.98 -80.98
N SER A 832 93.67 -72.29 -81.66
CA SER A 832 93.66 -73.16 -82.85
C SER A 832 94.52 -72.54 -83.95
N ASN A 833 94.37 -71.22 -84.17
CA ASN A 833 95.10 -70.47 -85.19
C ASN A 833 96.57 -70.25 -84.79
N ARG A 834 96.88 -70.03 -83.50
CA ARG A 834 98.26 -70.05 -82.97
C ARG A 834 98.92 -71.41 -83.15
N GLN A 835 98.24 -72.51 -82.83
CA GLN A 835 98.75 -73.87 -83.04
C GLN A 835 98.93 -74.17 -84.53
N LEU A 836 98.04 -73.69 -85.40
CA LEU A 836 98.13 -73.85 -86.85
C LEU A 836 99.25 -73.00 -87.45
N ALA A 837 99.50 -71.80 -86.92
CA ALA A 837 100.67 -70.98 -87.23
C ALA A 837 101.97 -71.66 -86.77
N LEU A 838 102.04 -72.18 -85.56
CA LEU A 838 103.18 -72.96 -85.05
C LEU A 838 103.42 -74.23 -85.88
N ARG A 839 102.38 -74.94 -86.30
CA ARG A 839 102.50 -76.08 -87.25
C ARG A 839 103.09 -75.63 -88.58
N LYS A 840 102.59 -74.55 -89.19
CA LYS A 840 103.16 -73.96 -90.41
C LYS A 840 104.61 -73.51 -90.23
N GLU A 841 104.98 -72.99 -89.06
CA GLU A 841 106.35 -72.58 -88.75
C GLU A 841 107.28 -73.79 -88.58
N ILE A 842 106.81 -74.88 -87.94
CA ILE A 842 107.53 -76.16 -87.84
C ILE A 842 107.65 -76.81 -89.22
N GLU A 843 106.58 -76.86 -90.02
CA GLU A 843 106.61 -77.35 -91.39
C GLU A 843 107.62 -76.55 -92.23
N SER A 844 107.56 -75.21 -92.17
CA SER A 844 108.53 -74.31 -92.80
C SER A 844 109.97 -74.60 -92.36
N LYS A 845 110.22 -74.82 -91.07
CA LYS A 845 111.53 -75.24 -90.55
C LYS A 845 111.96 -76.61 -91.08
N THR A 846 111.05 -77.59 -91.21
CA THR A 846 111.38 -78.89 -91.82
C THR A 846 111.62 -78.82 -93.33
N PHE A 847 110.96 -77.89 -94.03
CA PHE A 847 111.28 -77.59 -95.43
C PHE A 847 112.63 -76.88 -95.54
N GLN A 848 112.94 -75.94 -94.66
CA GLN A 848 114.24 -75.29 -94.58
C GLN A 848 115.35 -76.30 -94.27
N GLU A 849 115.15 -77.21 -93.32
CA GLU A 849 116.08 -78.32 -93.05
C GLU A 849 116.25 -79.26 -94.25
N ARG A 850 115.20 -79.51 -95.04
CA ARG A 850 115.30 -80.30 -96.28
C ARG A 850 116.11 -79.56 -97.35
N ILE A 851 115.91 -78.25 -97.49
CA ILE A 851 116.71 -77.38 -98.36
C ILE A 851 118.18 -77.40 -97.90
N ASP A 852 118.46 -77.20 -96.61
CA ASP A 852 119.81 -77.27 -96.04
C ASP A 852 120.47 -78.65 -96.22
N LYS A 853 119.70 -79.74 -96.11
CA LYS A 853 120.19 -81.10 -96.37
C LYS A 853 120.51 -81.32 -97.85
N LEU A 854 119.74 -80.74 -98.77
CA LEU A 854 120.04 -80.76 -100.21
C LEU A 854 121.25 -79.87 -100.55
N VAL A 855 121.36 -78.68 -99.98
CA VAL A 855 122.50 -77.76 -100.15
C VAL A 855 123.80 -78.38 -99.61
N ARG A 856 123.75 -79.08 -98.47
CA ARG A 856 124.90 -79.84 -97.92
C ARG A 856 125.25 -81.08 -98.73
N LEU A 857 124.34 -81.60 -99.55
CA LEU A 857 124.61 -82.68 -100.51
C LEU A 857 125.18 -82.15 -101.84
N SER A 858 124.76 -80.97 -102.31
CA SER A 858 125.38 -80.33 -103.48
C SER A 858 126.78 -79.76 -103.19
N ALA A 859 127.09 -79.43 -101.93
CA ALA A 859 128.41 -78.93 -101.50
C ALA A 859 129.46 -80.05 -101.25
N ARG A 860 129.32 -81.21 -101.88
CA ARG A 860 130.27 -82.35 -101.84
C ARG A 860 130.53 -82.99 -103.21
N PHE A 861 130.33 -82.22 -104.27
CA PHE A 861 130.88 -82.46 -105.61
C PHE A 861 131.75 -81.26 -106.00
#